data_AF-A0A1F0FYN1-F1
#
_entry.id   AF-A0A1F0FYN1-F1
#
_cell.length_a   1.000
_cell.length_b   1.000
_cell.length_c   1.000
_cell.angle_alpha   90.00
_cell.angle_beta   90.00
_cell.angle_gamma   90.00
#
_symmetry.space_group_name_H-M   'P 1'
#
loop_
_entity.id
_entity.type
_entity.pdbx_description
1 polymer ?
#
loop_
_entity_poly.entity_id
_entity_poly.type
_entity_poly.pdbx_seq_one_letter_code
_entity_poly.pdbx_strand_id
1 'polypeptide(L)'
;MRKFFYWSLLFLLFLPTLQANANDLRVMTFNIRYDNKEDGTQQWANRKESIAQYLHGTSADLIGMQEVLKNQLEDLKAMLPHHAYIGVGRDDGKEEGEYAPLFYDTRRFECKESGYFWLSETPETPSIGWDAACPRIVSWGYFYDRESHKEIACFNLHLDHVGQEARRKSLALLNERISPYLEAGIAVLALGDFNASPSDTLMQSPLPLRDSYLLCDSKIGPNWTFHDFGQIPHIARERIDYIFCSSSLIPHCYQASHPEEEEGTTFLSDHTPVLVTFGYQNESGQDIRQYLTWHNQYETIDIQHPTSTITKAPRNVVLMIGDGMGLSHIATLKALNGGRTNITSMASVVGLMTTHTADTLITDSAASATAMATGVKTNYHYLGVDPEGRELYNLTDFAHDNGLKSGVISVCRLWDATPAAFCCHNRDRDESDDIMSDYARSNVDLVIGGGSEKLKDLHDQPLQLYKDLEDVGFNITTDMEELLAIREGRIFAALASNDLPTPQERGDYLQKVSLFALNHLNHGGNGFFLMIEGSQLDDYGHSGDLPMLMEETADFDRTVGMVVEWARNNGETLVIVLADHETGGLTLVGGDKEEQKVVGKFSTNGHSGLLIPVYSFGPGAKLFGGIYDNTDIYHKITQLLSTSSSVSHKSGIFE
;
A
#
# COMPACT_ATOMS: atom_id res chain seq x y z
N MET A 1 -56.25 49.38 21.44
CA MET A 1 -56.81 48.05 21.77
C MET A 1 -56.88 47.19 20.52
N ARG A 2 -55.92 46.29 20.30
CA ARG A 2 -56.05 45.02 19.54
C ARG A 2 -54.73 44.25 19.62
N LYS A 3 -54.87 42.93 19.76
CA LYS A 3 -53.84 41.92 20.02
C LYS A 3 -52.86 41.76 18.85
N PHE A 4 -51.57 41.54 19.15
CA PHE A 4 -50.61 40.96 18.21
C PHE A 4 -50.06 39.66 18.82
N PHE A 5 -50.32 38.55 18.12
CA PHE A 5 -49.72 37.24 18.34
C PHE A 5 -48.42 37.20 17.53
N TYR A 6 -47.28 36.94 18.16
CA TYR A 6 -46.04 36.58 17.47
C TYR A 6 -46.06 35.08 17.18
N TRP A 7 -45.97 34.73 15.90
CA TRP A 7 -45.62 33.38 15.45
C TRP A 7 -44.10 33.28 15.44
N SER A 8 -43.53 32.50 16.34
CA SER A 8 -42.15 32.03 16.27
C SER A 8 -42.07 30.87 15.28
N LEU A 9 -41.39 31.09 14.15
CA LEU A 9 -40.99 30.01 13.24
C LEU A 9 -39.95 29.14 13.95
N LEU A 10 -40.30 27.89 14.26
CA LEU A 10 -39.35 26.85 14.64
C LEU A 10 -38.59 26.44 13.37
N PHE A 11 -37.32 26.81 13.26
CA PHE A 11 -36.40 26.19 12.30
C PHE A 11 -35.99 24.82 12.86
N LEU A 12 -36.69 23.77 12.45
CA LEU A 12 -36.22 22.39 12.61
C LEU A 12 -35.09 22.17 11.59
N LEU A 13 -33.85 22.26 12.07
CA LEU A 13 -32.69 21.75 11.34
C LEU A 13 -32.84 20.22 11.24
N PHE A 14 -33.34 19.74 10.10
CA PHE A 14 -33.19 18.35 9.70
C PHE A 14 -31.71 18.14 9.34
N LEU A 15 -30.93 17.59 10.27
CA LEU A 15 -29.67 16.92 9.93
C LEU A 15 -30.02 15.74 9.01
N PRO A 16 -29.33 15.55 7.87
CA PRO A 16 -29.52 14.37 7.05
C PRO A 16 -29.00 13.16 7.85
N THR A 17 -29.89 12.32 8.35
CA THR A 17 -29.50 11.00 8.81
C THR A 17 -29.17 10.18 7.56
N LEU A 18 -27.89 9.91 7.34
CA LEU A 18 -27.46 8.85 6.44
C LEU A 18 -28.20 7.58 6.88
N GLN A 19 -29.06 7.07 6.00
CA GLN A 19 -29.86 5.89 6.28
C GLN A 19 -28.93 4.68 6.24
N ALA A 20 -28.46 4.23 7.40
CA ALA A 20 -27.72 2.98 7.52
C ALA A 20 -28.57 1.83 6.97
N ASN A 21 -27.97 0.91 6.21
CA ASN A 21 -28.68 -0.27 5.74
C ASN A 21 -28.92 -1.21 6.92
N ALA A 22 -30.02 -1.96 6.89
CA ALA A 22 -30.45 -2.82 7.98
C ALA A 22 -29.48 -3.98 8.31
N ASN A 23 -28.43 -4.20 7.49
CA ASN A 23 -27.47 -5.30 7.63
C ASN A 23 -26.03 -4.82 7.94
N ASP A 24 -25.83 -3.51 8.08
CA ASP A 24 -24.48 -2.97 8.31
C ASP A 24 -23.96 -3.42 9.69
N LEU A 25 -22.68 -3.77 9.77
CA LEU A 25 -22.01 -4.12 11.02
C LEU A 25 -21.56 -2.85 11.74
N ARG A 26 -21.98 -2.66 12.98
CA ARG A 26 -21.59 -1.52 13.82
C ARG A 26 -20.63 -1.97 14.91
N VAL A 27 -19.41 -1.47 14.86
CA VAL A 27 -18.34 -1.83 15.80
C VAL A 27 -17.91 -0.58 16.56
N MET A 28 -17.82 -0.69 17.87
CA MET A 28 -17.43 0.41 18.74
C MET A 28 -16.18 0.05 19.56
N THR A 29 -15.27 1.01 19.72
CA THR A 29 -14.27 1.02 20.79
C THR A 29 -14.53 2.18 21.73
N PHE A 30 -14.42 1.95 23.04
CA PHE A 30 -14.69 2.97 24.04
C PHE A 30 -13.93 2.74 25.36
N ASN A 31 -12.85 3.48 25.59
CA ASN A 31 -12.24 3.58 26.91
C ASN A 31 -13.18 4.39 27.82
N ILE A 32 -13.71 3.75 28.87
CA ILE A 32 -14.79 4.34 29.68
C ILE A 32 -14.31 5.06 30.94
N ARG A 33 -12.99 5.10 31.16
CA ARG A 33 -12.34 5.53 32.40
C ARG A 33 -12.78 4.71 33.62
N TYR A 34 -11.83 4.11 34.32
CA TYR A 34 -12.15 3.34 35.53
C TYR A 34 -12.84 4.20 36.60
N ASP A 35 -13.59 3.57 37.51
CA ASP A 35 -14.30 4.26 38.59
C ASP A 35 -13.31 4.85 39.62
N ASN A 36 -12.89 6.09 39.37
CA ASN A 36 -11.95 6.83 40.20
C ASN A 36 -12.65 7.92 41.03
N LYS A 37 -12.51 7.87 42.36
CA LYS A 37 -13.11 8.86 43.28
C LYS A 37 -12.52 10.27 43.12
N GLU A 38 -11.32 10.39 42.57
CA GLU A 38 -10.64 11.67 42.38
C GLU A 38 -11.16 12.43 41.15
N ASP A 39 -11.94 11.80 40.27
CA ASP A 39 -12.49 12.42 39.05
C ASP A 39 -13.65 13.41 39.34
N GLY A 40 -13.99 13.67 40.61
CA GLY A 40 -14.90 14.74 41.01
C GLY A 40 -16.30 14.58 40.40
N THR A 41 -16.73 15.56 39.59
CA THR A 41 -18.03 15.50 38.89
C THR A 41 -18.05 14.44 37.78
N GLN A 42 -16.89 13.99 37.30
CA GLN A 42 -16.75 12.98 36.25
C GLN A 42 -16.65 11.55 36.81
N GLN A 43 -16.98 11.31 38.09
CA GLN A 43 -17.08 9.96 38.64
C GLN A 43 -18.08 9.09 37.87
N TRP A 44 -17.85 7.77 37.83
CA TRP A 44 -18.70 6.81 37.12
C TRP A 44 -20.19 6.94 37.48
N ALA A 45 -20.49 7.12 38.77
CA ALA A 45 -21.85 7.28 39.27
C ALA A 45 -22.63 8.43 38.59
N ASN A 46 -21.95 9.46 38.11
CA ASN A 46 -22.55 10.61 37.44
C ASN A 46 -22.63 10.44 35.91
N ARG A 47 -21.78 9.59 35.31
CA ARG A 47 -21.70 9.38 33.86
C ARG A 47 -22.50 8.18 33.36
N LYS A 48 -22.71 7.18 34.22
CA LYS A 48 -23.22 5.86 33.82
C LYS A 48 -24.58 5.88 33.11
N GLU A 49 -25.48 6.81 33.48
CA GLU A 49 -26.78 6.96 32.81
C GLU A 49 -26.63 7.56 31.39
N SER A 50 -25.75 8.54 31.22
CA SER A 50 -25.45 9.12 29.90
C SER A 50 -24.77 8.10 28.98
N ILE A 51 -23.87 7.29 29.54
CA ILE A 51 -23.23 6.17 28.82
C ILE A 51 -24.29 5.15 28.38
N ALA A 52 -25.21 4.77 29.27
CA ALA A 52 -26.31 3.87 28.91
C ALA A 52 -27.15 4.41 27.75
N GLN A 53 -27.53 5.70 27.80
CA GLN A 53 -28.28 6.36 26.73
C GLN A 53 -27.51 6.37 25.41
N TYR A 54 -26.21 6.67 25.46
CA TYR A 54 -25.34 6.67 24.29
C TYR A 54 -25.23 5.27 23.66
N LEU A 55 -24.97 4.24 24.48
CA LEU A 55 -24.88 2.85 24.02
C LEU A 55 -26.20 2.36 23.40
N HIS A 56 -27.35 2.72 23.97
CA HIS A 56 -28.66 2.41 23.38
C HIS A 56 -28.89 3.12 22.05
N GLY A 57 -28.49 4.39 21.94
CA GLY A 57 -28.68 5.20 20.73
C GLY A 57 -27.83 4.75 19.54
N THR A 58 -26.66 4.17 19.78
CA THR A 58 -25.75 3.72 18.71
C THR A 58 -26.12 2.38 18.10
N SER A 59 -26.77 1.50 18.87
CA SER A 59 -27.10 0.12 18.45
C SER A 59 -25.88 -0.63 17.91
N ALA A 60 -24.74 -0.50 18.59
CA ALA A 60 -23.50 -1.19 18.21
C ALA A 60 -23.61 -2.71 18.43
N ASP A 61 -23.11 -3.50 17.48
CA ASP A 61 -23.18 -4.97 17.51
C ASP A 61 -21.98 -5.59 18.25
N LEU A 62 -20.77 -5.04 18.04
CA LEU A 62 -19.55 -5.39 18.75
C LEU A 62 -19.03 -4.15 19.47
N ILE A 63 -18.70 -4.28 20.76
CA ILE A 63 -18.26 -3.15 21.59
C ILE A 63 -17.06 -3.58 22.43
N GLY A 64 -15.87 -3.08 22.10
CA GLY A 64 -14.70 -3.20 22.96
C GLY A 64 -14.62 -2.03 23.92
N MET A 65 -14.42 -2.32 25.20
CA MET A 65 -14.22 -1.30 26.22
C MET A 65 -12.89 -1.48 26.93
N GLN A 66 -12.38 -0.41 27.52
CA GLN A 66 -11.13 -0.39 28.28
C GLN A 66 -11.33 0.30 29.64
N GLU A 67 -10.45 -0.01 30.59
CA GLU A 67 -10.47 0.48 31.98
C GLU A 67 -11.71 0.09 32.80
N VAL A 68 -12.40 -0.98 32.43
CA VAL A 68 -13.65 -1.36 33.09
C VAL A 68 -13.34 -2.04 34.43
N LEU A 69 -13.79 -1.50 35.56
CA LEU A 69 -13.75 -2.21 36.84
C LEU A 69 -14.97 -3.12 37.03
N LYS A 70 -14.89 -4.07 37.96
CA LYS A 70 -15.96 -5.05 38.23
C LYS A 70 -17.33 -4.42 38.46
N ASN A 71 -17.43 -3.33 39.22
CA ASN A 71 -18.70 -2.63 39.45
C ASN A 71 -19.26 -1.98 38.16
N GLN A 72 -18.38 -1.41 37.32
CA GLN A 72 -18.76 -0.84 36.03
C GLN A 72 -19.20 -1.94 35.06
N LEU A 73 -18.54 -3.11 35.07
CA LEU A 73 -18.94 -4.28 34.28
C LEU A 73 -20.34 -4.76 34.64
N GLU A 74 -20.69 -4.84 35.93
CA GLU A 74 -22.04 -5.22 36.35
C GLU A 74 -23.10 -4.18 35.95
N ASP A 75 -22.78 -2.89 36.03
CA ASP A 75 -23.65 -1.82 35.51
C ASP A 75 -23.84 -1.96 33.98
N LEU A 76 -22.76 -2.17 33.21
CA LEU A 76 -22.80 -2.33 31.75
C LEU A 76 -23.61 -3.55 31.30
N LYS A 77 -23.50 -4.68 32.00
CA LYS A 77 -24.33 -5.88 31.75
C LYS A 77 -25.81 -5.58 31.91
N ALA A 78 -26.18 -4.75 32.89
CA ALA A 78 -27.56 -4.33 33.06
C ALA A 78 -28.00 -3.35 31.95
N MET A 79 -27.08 -2.52 31.44
CA MET A 79 -27.34 -1.57 30.36
C MET A 79 -27.42 -2.23 28.99
N LEU A 80 -26.73 -3.33 28.75
CA LEU A 80 -26.69 -4.02 27.45
C LEU A 80 -27.36 -5.40 27.53
N PRO A 81 -28.69 -5.49 27.74
CA PRO A 81 -29.38 -6.76 28.02
C PRO A 81 -29.41 -7.74 26.84
N HIS A 82 -29.02 -7.30 25.64
CA HIS A 82 -28.91 -8.14 24.45
C HIS A 82 -27.48 -8.55 24.12
N HIS A 83 -26.49 -8.00 24.82
CA HIS A 83 -25.09 -8.31 24.62
C HIS A 83 -24.60 -9.30 25.68
N ALA A 84 -23.86 -10.30 25.22
CA ALA A 84 -22.97 -11.06 26.09
C ALA A 84 -21.58 -10.39 26.06
N TYR A 85 -20.70 -10.77 26.98
CA TYR A 85 -19.35 -10.22 27.06
C TYR A 85 -18.29 -11.32 27.20
N ILE A 86 -17.08 -11.01 26.73
CA ILE A 86 -15.86 -11.79 26.92
C ILE A 86 -14.85 -10.89 27.62
N GLY A 87 -14.19 -11.41 28.65
CA GLY A 87 -13.09 -10.71 29.33
C GLY A 87 -13.01 -11.02 30.82
N VAL A 88 -11.83 -10.80 31.39
CA VAL A 88 -11.53 -11.01 32.82
C VAL A 88 -10.71 -9.83 33.37
N GLY A 89 -10.67 -9.71 34.69
CA GLY A 89 -9.82 -8.76 35.38
C GLY A 89 -8.34 -9.08 35.12
N ARG A 90 -7.56 -8.05 34.74
CA ARG A 90 -6.16 -8.23 34.31
C ARG A 90 -5.20 -8.61 35.44
N ASP A 91 -5.57 -8.43 36.71
CA ASP A 91 -4.64 -8.66 37.83
C ASP A 91 -4.64 -10.13 38.30
N ASP A 92 -5.77 -10.84 38.17
CA ASP A 92 -5.90 -12.23 38.63
C ASP A 92 -6.48 -13.20 37.60
N GLY A 93 -6.85 -12.71 36.41
CA GLY A 93 -7.52 -13.49 35.38
C GLY A 93 -8.95 -13.89 35.74
N LYS A 94 -9.57 -13.19 36.70
CA LYS A 94 -10.94 -13.40 37.16
C LYS A 94 -11.63 -12.05 37.34
N GLU A 95 -11.56 -11.47 38.54
CA GLU A 95 -12.36 -10.30 38.91
C GLU A 95 -11.56 -9.07 39.35
N GLU A 96 -10.25 -9.21 39.62
CA GLU A 96 -9.41 -8.14 40.13
C GLU A 96 -8.75 -7.34 38.99
N GLY A 97 -8.65 -6.03 39.22
CA GLY A 97 -8.10 -5.07 38.26
C GLY A 97 -9.08 -4.64 37.18
N GLU A 98 -8.56 -3.87 36.23
CA GLU A 98 -9.32 -3.43 35.06
C GLU A 98 -9.51 -4.57 34.06
N TYR A 99 -10.61 -4.50 33.33
CA TYR A 99 -10.95 -5.38 32.22
C TYR A 99 -10.79 -4.61 30.91
N ALA A 100 -10.54 -5.34 29.83
CA ALA A 100 -10.73 -4.88 28.46
C ALA A 100 -11.83 -5.72 27.77
N PRO A 101 -13.11 -5.64 28.20
CA PRO A 101 -14.12 -6.59 27.77
C PRO A 101 -14.58 -6.34 26.33
N LEU A 102 -14.92 -7.42 25.62
CA LEU A 102 -15.58 -7.40 24.31
C LEU A 102 -17.03 -7.81 24.48
N PHE A 103 -17.96 -6.87 24.30
CA PHE A 103 -19.39 -7.14 24.24
C PHE A 103 -19.83 -7.44 22.81
N TYR A 104 -20.77 -8.37 22.65
CA TYR A 104 -21.33 -8.75 21.35
C TYR A 104 -22.84 -9.01 21.42
N ASP A 105 -23.60 -8.51 20.45
CA ASP A 105 -25.06 -8.70 20.38
C ASP A 105 -25.40 -10.16 20.06
N THR A 106 -26.02 -10.85 21.02
CA THR A 106 -26.36 -12.28 20.91
C THR A 106 -27.48 -12.57 19.91
N ARG A 107 -28.23 -11.55 19.48
CA ARG A 107 -29.25 -11.68 18.44
C ARG A 107 -28.61 -11.83 17.06
N ARG A 108 -27.44 -11.21 16.88
CA ARG A 108 -26.67 -11.21 15.63
C ARG A 108 -25.56 -12.25 15.64
N PHE A 109 -24.80 -12.36 16.71
CA PHE A 109 -23.59 -13.16 16.76
C PHE A 109 -23.75 -14.46 17.53
N GLU A 110 -23.27 -15.55 16.94
CA GLU A 110 -22.95 -16.79 17.64
C GLU A 110 -21.46 -16.83 17.94
N CYS A 111 -21.07 -16.83 19.22
CA CYS A 111 -19.68 -17.01 19.60
C CYS A 111 -19.29 -18.49 19.45
N LYS A 112 -18.36 -18.78 18.55
CA LYS A 112 -17.81 -20.12 18.30
C LYS A 112 -16.66 -20.43 19.23
N GLU A 113 -15.77 -19.46 19.40
CA GLU A 113 -14.60 -19.53 20.27
C GLU A 113 -14.35 -18.15 20.87
N SER A 114 -13.78 -18.12 22.08
CA SER A 114 -13.38 -16.87 22.72
C SER A 114 -12.30 -17.13 23.74
N GLY A 115 -11.59 -16.07 24.10
CA GLY A 115 -10.55 -16.15 25.10
C GLY A 115 -9.98 -14.78 25.44
N TYR A 116 -8.89 -14.82 26.17
CA TYR A 116 -8.14 -13.65 26.57
C TYR A 116 -6.68 -14.04 26.80
N PHE A 117 -5.77 -13.09 26.65
CA PHE A 117 -4.35 -13.29 26.90
C PHE A 117 -3.68 -11.99 27.36
N TRP A 118 -2.65 -12.11 28.19
CA TRP A 118 -1.85 -10.98 28.66
C TRP A 118 -0.83 -10.56 27.61
N LEU A 119 -0.66 -9.26 27.45
CA LEU A 119 0.33 -8.66 26.57
C LEU A 119 1.71 -8.68 27.26
N SER A 120 2.35 -9.85 27.27
CA SER A 120 3.60 -10.13 27.97
C SER A 120 4.33 -11.33 27.39
N GLU A 121 5.49 -11.66 27.94
CA GLU A 121 6.22 -12.91 27.69
C GLU A 121 5.48 -14.17 28.17
N THR A 122 4.46 -14.04 29.02
CA THR A 122 3.65 -15.15 29.53
C THR A 122 2.15 -14.92 29.29
N PRO A 123 1.68 -15.00 28.03
CA PRO A 123 0.32 -14.56 27.66
C PRO A 123 -0.81 -15.35 28.31
N GLU A 124 -0.54 -16.54 28.84
CA GLU A 124 -1.56 -17.43 29.41
C GLU A 124 -1.81 -17.18 30.91
N THR A 125 -1.01 -16.31 31.56
CA THR A 125 -1.10 -16.05 33.00
C THR A 125 -0.95 -14.56 33.33
N PRO A 126 -1.62 -14.05 34.40
CA PRO A 126 -1.48 -12.65 34.82
C PRO A 126 -0.03 -12.22 34.99
N SER A 127 0.38 -11.21 34.23
CA SER A 127 1.76 -10.75 34.18
C SER A 127 1.88 -9.35 33.59
N ILE A 128 2.95 -8.65 33.99
CA ILE A 128 3.38 -7.39 33.40
C ILE A 128 4.36 -7.74 32.29
N GLY A 129 4.12 -7.25 31.08
CA GLY A 129 4.98 -7.50 29.92
C GLY A 129 6.08 -6.47 29.77
N TRP A 130 7.31 -6.91 29.53
CA TRP A 130 8.44 -6.04 29.16
C TRP A 130 8.61 -4.81 30.08
N ASP A 131 8.50 -3.59 29.53
CA ASP A 131 8.59 -2.31 30.22
C ASP A 131 7.22 -1.67 30.52
N ALA A 132 6.13 -2.45 30.47
CA ALA A 132 4.79 -1.96 30.77
C ALA A 132 4.66 -1.48 32.23
N ALA A 133 3.87 -0.43 32.45
CA ALA A 133 3.60 0.10 33.79
C ALA A 133 2.67 -0.80 34.62
N CYS A 134 1.80 -1.56 33.95
CA CYS A 134 0.85 -2.47 34.58
C CYS A 134 0.52 -3.67 33.65
N PRO A 135 -0.15 -4.73 34.16
CA PRO A 135 -0.62 -5.81 33.30
C PRO A 135 -1.56 -5.26 32.23
N ARG A 136 -1.42 -5.71 30.99
CA ARG A 136 -2.33 -5.37 29.88
C ARG A 136 -2.88 -6.67 29.28
N ILE A 137 -4.13 -6.63 28.83
CA ILE A 137 -4.87 -7.82 28.41
C ILE A 137 -5.61 -7.57 27.10
N VAL A 138 -5.76 -8.62 26.30
CA VAL A 138 -6.65 -8.67 25.13
C VAL A 138 -7.81 -9.60 25.45
N SER A 139 -9.04 -9.18 25.15
CA SER A 139 -10.20 -10.09 25.10
C SER A 139 -10.62 -10.27 23.64
N TRP A 140 -10.87 -11.50 23.22
CA TRP A 140 -11.17 -11.79 21.83
C TRP A 140 -12.28 -12.82 21.67
N GLY A 141 -12.98 -12.76 20.54
CA GLY A 141 -13.97 -13.74 20.15
C GLY A 141 -13.96 -14.00 18.66
N TYR A 142 -14.27 -15.24 18.30
CA TYR A 142 -14.53 -15.70 16.95
C TYR A 142 -16.01 -16.05 16.83
N PHE A 143 -16.68 -15.40 15.88
CA PHE A 143 -18.13 -15.37 15.79
C PHE A 143 -18.62 -15.78 14.41
N TYR A 144 -19.82 -16.36 14.38
CA TYR A 144 -20.66 -16.40 13.18
C TYR A 144 -21.66 -15.26 13.22
N ASP A 145 -21.65 -14.38 12.22
CA ASP A 145 -22.65 -13.34 12.03
C ASP A 145 -23.88 -13.93 11.32
N ARG A 146 -25.02 -13.92 12.01
CA ARG A 146 -26.30 -14.42 11.48
C ARG A 146 -26.90 -13.54 10.40
N GLU A 147 -26.52 -12.27 10.33
CA GLU A 147 -27.04 -11.35 9.30
C GLU A 147 -26.28 -11.47 7.99
N SER A 148 -24.95 -11.51 8.04
CA SER A 148 -24.12 -11.64 6.84
C SER A 148 -23.82 -13.07 6.44
N HIS A 149 -24.10 -14.04 7.31
CA HIS A 149 -23.73 -15.45 7.17
C HIS A 149 -22.21 -15.69 7.07
N LYS A 150 -21.41 -14.76 7.57
CA LYS A 150 -19.94 -14.81 7.55
C LYS A 150 -19.37 -15.03 8.94
N GLU A 151 -18.08 -15.33 8.96
CA GLU A 151 -17.31 -15.47 10.18
C GLU A 151 -16.45 -14.23 10.42
N ILE A 152 -16.30 -13.87 11.70
CA ILE A 152 -15.52 -12.71 12.11
C ILE A 152 -14.76 -12.99 13.41
N ALA A 153 -13.50 -12.61 13.46
CA ALA A 153 -12.69 -12.60 14.66
C ALA A 153 -12.45 -11.15 15.11
N CYS A 154 -12.69 -10.87 16.39
CA CYS A 154 -12.62 -9.53 16.94
C CYS A 154 -11.77 -9.52 18.21
N PHE A 155 -10.77 -8.64 18.25
CA PHE A 155 -9.79 -8.51 19.33
C PHE A 155 -9.88 -7.12 19.95
N ASN A 156 -10.20 -7.06 21.23
CA ASN A 156 -10.25 -5.83 22.01
C ASN A 156 -9.02 -5.71 22.92
N LEU A 157 -8.28 -4.60 22.83
CA LEU A 157 -7.03 -4.41 23.58
C LEU A 157 -6.94 -3.05 24.30
N HIS A 158 -6.02 -2.99 25.25
CA HIS A 158 -5.56 -1.76 25.88
C HIS A 158 -4.03 -1.82 25.99
N LEU A 159 -3.31 -1.10 25.14
CA LEU A 159 -1.85 -1.10 25.14
C LEU A 159 -1.27 -0.27 26.30
N ASP A 160 0.00 -0.47 26.62
CA ASP A 160 0.63 0.25 27.70
C ASP A 160 0.83 1.74 27.40
N HIS A 161 0.58 2.58 28.41
CA HIS A 161 0.64 4.04 28.29
C HIS A 161 2.06 4.60 28.53
N VAL A 162 2.99 3.79 29.05
CA VAL A 162 4.37 4.22 29.39
C VAL A 162 5.40 3.51 28.53
N GLY A 163 5.39 2.17 28.52
CA GLY A 163 6.39 1.31 27.89
C GLY A 163 6.26 1.26 26.37
N GLN A 164 7.26 1.80 25.68
CA GLN A 164 7.31 1.78 24.21
C GLN A 164 7.61 0.38 23.69
N GLU A 165 8.52 -0.34 24.35
CA GLU A 165 8.87 -1.71 23.96
C GLU A 165 7.68 -2.66 24.19
N ALA A 166 6.92 -2.43 25.26
CA ALA A 166 5.69 -3.14 25.54
C ALA A 166 4.66 -2.92 24.44
N ARG A 167 4.42 -1.69 23.97
CA ARG A 167 3.51 -1.46 22.83
C ARG A 167 3.95 -2.20 21.57
N ARG A 168 5.23 -2.09 21.21
CA ARG A 168 5.79 -2.72 20.00
C ARG A 168 5.65 -4.25 20.06
N LYS A 169 6.06 -4.88 21.15
CA LYS A 169 5.98 -6.33 21.30
C LYS A 169 4.56 -6.84 21.51
N SER A 170 3.67 -6.03 22.10
CA SER A 170 2.25 -6.34 22.19
C SER A 170 1.60 -6.46 20.81
N LEU A 171 1.93 -5.54 19.89
CA LEU A 171 1.44 -5.59 18.51
C LEU A 171 2.01 -6.77 17.74
N ALA A 172 3.29 -7.11 17.94
CA ALA A 172 3.88 -8.32 17.36
C ALA A 172 3.19 -9.60 17.87
N LEU A 173 2.89 -9.69 19.16
CA LEU A 173 2.13 -10.80 19.74
C LEU A 173 0.70 -10.84 19.20
N LEU A 174 0.02 -9.69 19.10
CA LEU A 174 -1.31 -9.63 18.50
C LEU A 174 -1.30 -10.08 17.05
N ASN A 175 -0.29 -9.68 16.27
CA ASN A 175 -0.11 -10.12 14.89
C ASN A 175 -0.10 -11.65 14.79
N GLU A 176 0.72 -12.32 15.62
CA GLU A 176 0.76 -13.79 15.71
C GLU A 176 -0.62 -14.41 16.01
N ARG A 177 -1.41 -13.76 16.88
CA ARG A 177 -2.74 -14.26 17.26
C ARG A 177 -3.81 -14.03 16.18
N ILE A 178 -3.65 -13.04 15.31
CA ILE A 178 -4.62 -12.76 14.22
C ILE A 178 -4.27 -13.47 12.91
N SER A 179 -2.99 -13.78 12.65
CA SER A 179 -2.54 -14.40 11.39
C SER A 179 -3.34 -15.64 10.97
N PRO A 180 -3.67 -16.61 11.86
CA PRO A 180 -4.43 -17.80 11.46
C PRO A 180 -5.82 -17.48 10.89
N TYR A 181 -6.46 -16.41 11.37
CA TYR A 181 -7.77 -15.99 10.86
C TYR A 181 -7.64 -15.31 9.50
N LEU A 182 -6.60 -14.48 9.32
CA LEU A 182 -6.31 -13.84 8.04
C LEU A 182 -5.97 -14.87 6.95
N GLU A 183 -5.13 -15.86 7.27
CA GLU A 183 -4.77 -16.97 6.38
C GLU A 183 -6.00 -17.81 5.98
N ALA A 184 -6.96 -17.96 6.89
CA ALA A 184 -8.23 -18.64 6.63
C ALA A 184 -9.26 -17.78 5.87
N GLY A 185 -8.94 -16.53 5.52
CA GLY A 185 -9.86 -15.59 4.86
C GLY A 185 -11.03 -15.13 5.75
N ILE A 186 -10.91 -15.27 7.06
CA ILE A 186 -11.90 -14.83 8.04
C ILE A 186 -11.75 -13.32 8.25
N ALA A 187 -12.86 -12.60 8.37
CA ALA A 187 -12.82 -11.18 8.66
C ALA A 187 -12.21 -10.93 10.05
N VAL A 188 -11.20 -10.07 10.13
CA VAL A 188 -10.54 -9.70 11.40
C VAL A 188 -10.77 -8.24 11.74
N LEU A 189 -11.07 -7.98 13.01
CA LEU A 189 -11.11 -6.67 13.65
C LEU A 189 -10.13 -6.63 14.84
N ALA A 190 -9.33 -5.58 14.94
CA ALA A 190 -8.54 -5.25 16.12
C ALA A 190 -8.88 -3.83 16.57
N LEU A 191 -9.38 -3.67 17.79
CA LEU A 191 -9.89 -2.40 18.26
C LEU A 191 -9.57 -2.14 19.73
N GLY A 192 -9.44 -0.88 20.11
CA GLY A 192 -9.15 -0.53 21.49
C GLY A 192 -8.39 0.77 21.63
N ASP A 193 -7.86 0.96 22.84
CA ASP A 193 -6.95 2.05 23.18
C ASP A 193 -5.51 1.59 22.97
N PHE A 194 -4.86 2.15 21.96
CA PHE A 194 -3.49 1.80 21.57
C PHE A 194 -2.44 2.65 22.30
N ASN A 195 -2.83 3.70 23.03
CA ASN A 195 -1.91 4.61 23.73
C ASN A 195 -0.73 5.09 22.85
N ALA A 196 -0.99 5.26 21.56
CA ALA A 196 -0.02 5.70 20.56
C ALA A 196 -0.75 6.56 19.54
N SER A 197 -0.20 7.72 19.22
CA SER A 197 -0.80 8.64 18.27
C SER A 197 -0.43 8.28 16.82
N PRO A 198 -1.11 8.83 15.80
CA PRO A 198 -0.82 8.50 14.40
C PRO A 198 0.58 8.96 13.94
N SER A 199 1.24 9.85 14.68
CA SER A 199 2.61 10.27 14.42
C SER A 199 3.66 9.31 15.01
N ASP A 200 3.26 8.39 15.89
CA ASP A 200 4.13 7.31 16.34
C ASP A 200 4.40 6.37 15.14
N THR A 201 5.68 6.13 14.86
CA THR A 201 6.11 5.22 13.79
C THR A 201 5.49 3.83 13.90
N LEU A 202 5.18 3.38 15.13
CA LEU A 202 4.53 2.10 15.39
C LEU A 202 3.14 2.02 14.75
N MET A 203 2.46 3.16 14.59
CA MET A 203 1.08 3.24 14.09
C MET A 203 0.99 3.44 12.58
N GLN A 204 2.12 3.52 11.86
CA GLN A 204 2.12 3.58 10.38
C GLN A 204 1.72 2.23 9.75
N SER A 205 2.16 1.11 10.33
CA SER A 205 1.76 -0.25 9.93
C SER A 205 1.77 -1.18 11.16
N PRO A 206 0.82 -0.99 12.11
CA PRO A 206 0.88 -1.68 13.41
C PRO A 206 0.53 -3.16 13.32
N LEU A 207 -0.28 -3.54 12.34
CA LEU A 207 -0.82 -4.87 12.08
C LEU A 207 -1.05 -5.01 10.57
N PRO A 208 -1.13 -6.24 10.00
CA PRO A 208 -1.58 -6.49 8.62
C PRO A 208 -3.11 -6.26 8.47
N LEU A 209 -3.59 -5.14 9.00
CA LEU A 209 -4.97 -4.68 9.01
C LEU A 209 -4.97 -3.20 8.63
N ARG A 210 -6.11 -2.71 8.15
CA ARG A 210 -6.25 -1.33 7.66
C ARG A 210 -6.98 -0.46 8.67
N ASP A 211 -6.52 0.77 8.85
CA ASP A 211 -7.14 1.74 9.75
C ASP A 211 -8.49 2.22 9.18
N SER A 212 -9.59 1.89 9.86
CA SER A 212 -10.93 2.27 9.40
C SER A 212 -11.16 3.79 9.32
N TYR A 213 -10.44 4.59 10.12
CA TYR A 213 -10.52 6.04 10.01
C TYR A 213 -9.99 6.52 8.66
N LEU A 214 -8.85 5.98 8.21
CA LEU A 214 -8.26 6.38 6.93
C LEU A 214 -9.13 5.94 5.75
N LEU A 215 -9.75 4.77 5.86
CA LEU A 215 -10.60 4.19 4.81
C LEU A 215 -12.00 4.82 4.67
N CYS A 216 -12.58 5.35 5.74
CA CYS A 216 -13.94 5.90 5.71
C CYS A 216 -14.03 7.22 4.95
N ASP A 217 -14.88 7.30 3.92
CA ASP A 217 -15.21 8.56 3.23
C ASP A 217 -15.95 9.54 4.15
N SER A 218 -16.86 9.02 4.98
CA SER A 218 -17.65 9.83 5.93
C SER A 218 -17.05 9.76 7.32
N LYS A 219 -16.60 10.91 7.83
CA LYS A 219 -16.07 11.09 9.18
C LYS A 219 -16.93 12.10 9.93
N ILE A 220 -17.48 11.71 11.07
CA ILE A 220 -18.35 12.53 11.92
C ILE A 220 -17.67 12.75 13.27
N GLY A 221 -17.62 14.01 13.72
CA GLY A 221 -17.03 14.39 15.00
C GLY A 221 -15.53 14.71 14.92
N PRO A 222 -14.83 14.80 16.07
CA PRO A 222 -13.43 15.16 16.10
C PRO A 222 -12.51 14.09 15.50
N ASN A 223 -11.30 14.51 15.11
CA ASN A 223 -10.23 13.64 14.63
C ASN A 223 -9.28 13.16 15.74
N TRP A 224 -9.64 13.38 17.00
CA TRP A 224 -8.94 12.96 18.21
C TRP A 224 -9.90 12.17 19.10
N THR A 225 -9.35 11.38 20.01
CA THR A 225 -10.15 10.53 20.91
C THR A 225 -9.82 10.76 22.37
N PHE A 226 -8.59 11.15 22.73
CA PHE A 226 -8.22 11.44 24.12
C PHE A 226 -8.27 12.93 24.45
N HIS A 227 -8.92 13.29 25.57
CA HIS A 227 -9.13 14.69 25.95
C HIS A 227 -9.06 14.98 27.45
N ASP A 228 -8.88 13.97 28.32
CA ASP A 228 -8.77 14.14 29.78
C ASP A 228 -9.90 14.99 30.38
N PHE A 229 -11.15 14.61 30.07
CA PHE A 229 -12.34 15.37 30.47
C PHE A 229 -12.31 16.85 30.03
N GLY A 230 -11.72 17.11 28.87
CA GLY A 230 -11.63 18.44 28.26
C GLY A 230 -10.45 19.28 28.76
N GLN A 231 -9.65 18.77 29.70
CA GLN A 231 -8.49 19.49 30.26
C GLN A 231 -7.36 19.65 29.24
N ILE A 232 -7.22 18.73 28.28
CA ILE A 232 -6.24 18.85 27.21
C ILE A 232 -6.73 19.91 26.21
N PRO A 233 -5.93 20.93 25.89
CA PRO A 233 -6.27 21.91 24.86
C PRO A 233 -6.53 21.24 23.52
N HIS A 234 -7.54 21.68 22.76
CA HIS A 234 -7.93 21.05 21.48
C HIS A 234 -6.77 20.75 20.52
N ILE A 235 -5.76 21.61 20.45
CA ILE A 235 -4.59 21.44 19.56
C ILE A 235 -3.62 20.33 19.98
N ALA A 236 -3.70 19.89 21.24
CA ALA A 236 -2.84 18.86 21.83
C ALA A 236 -3.58 17.52 22.02
N ARG A 237 -4.84 17.43 21.58
CA ARG A 237 -5.61 16.18 21.65
C ARG A 237 -5.21 15.25 20.52
N GLU A 238 -5.05 13.97 20.85
CA GLU A 238 -4.59 12.96 19.91
C GLU A 238 -5.65 11.86 19.74
N ARG A 239 -5.61 11.20 18.58
CA ARG A 239 -6.35 9.95 18.36
C ARG A 239 -5.49 8.80 18.83
N ILE A 240 -5.92 8.10 19.87
CA ILE A 240 -5.23 6.92 20.39
C ILE A 240 -6.15 5.69 20.45
N ASP A 241 -7.43 5.86 20.14
CA ASP A 241 -8.40 4.78 20.01
C ASP A 241 -8.63 4.43 18.54
N TYR A 242 -8.53 3.15 18.21
CA TYR A 242 -8.54 2.68 16.82
C TYR A 242 -9.48 1.50 16.63
N ILE A 243 -9.98 1.37 15.39
CA ILE A 243 -10.60 0.15 14.88
C ILE A 243 -9.89 -0.20 13.57
N PHE A 244 -9.06 -1.24 13.60
CA PHE A 244 -8.41 -1.81 12.42
C PHE A 244 -9.22 -2.98 11.86
N CYS A 245 -9.22 -3.14 10.55
CA CYS A 245 -10.02 -4.14 9.86
C CYS A 245 -9.28 -4.82 8.70
N SER A 246 -9.55 -6.12 8.51
CA SER A 246 -9.10 -6.88 7.34
C SER A 246 -9.73 -6.37 6.03
N SER A 247 -9.23 -6.83 4.89
CA SER A 247 -9.74 -6.47 3.55
C SER A 247 -11.22 -6.83 3.33
N SER A 248 -11.72 -7.86 4.02
CA SER A 248 -13.08 -8.39 3.88
C SER A 248 -14.19 -7.49 4.44
N LEU A 249 -13.83 -6.47 5.23
CA LEU A 249 -14.74 -5.49 5.82
C LEU A 249 -14.51 -4.13 5.16
N ILE A 250 -15.60 -3.46 4.77
CA ILE A 250 -15.54 -2.14 4.13
C ILE A 250 -16.12 -1.12 5.10
N PRO A 251 -15.29 -0.28 5.73
CA PRO A 251 -15.80 0.77 6.63
C PRO A 251 -16.42 1.90 5.79
N HIS A 252 -17.63 2.32 6.14
CA HIS A 252 -18.42 3.32 5.41
C HIS A 252 -18.52 4.65 6.15
N CYS A 253 -18.66 4.60 7.47
CA CYS A 253 -18.79 5.77 8.31
C CYS A 253 -18.00 5.57 9.59
N TYR A 254 -17.14 6.54 9.89
CA TYR A 254 -16.43 6.66 11.16
C TYR A 254 -17.06 7.80 11.96
N GLN A 255 -17.41 7.54 13.22
CA GLN A 255 -18.00 8.53 14.10
C GLN A 255 -17.27 8.54 15.45
N ALA A 256 -16.60 9.65 15.76
CA ALA A 256 -16.15 9.98 17.11
C ALA A 256 -17.21 10.86 17.78
N SER A 257 -17.81 10.42 18.88
CA SER A 257 -18.95 11.16 19.48
C SER A 257 -18.53 11.97 20.70
N HIS A 258 -18.21 13.24 20.47
CA HIS A 258 -17.85 14.19 21.53
C HIS A 258 -18.92 15.28 21.69
N PRO A 259 -19.39 15.59 22.91
CA PRO A 259 -20.36 16.67 23.14
C PRO A 259 -19.75 18.06 22.90
N GLU A 260 -20.58 19.08 22.76
CA GLU A 260 -20.10 20.46 22.83
C GLU A 260 -19.62 20.78 24.26
N GLU A 261 -18.51 21.51 24.37
CA GLU A 261 -17.87 21.84 25.66
C GLU A 261 -18.42 23.16 26.21
N GLU A 262 -19.08 23.09 27.35
CA GLU A 262 -19.55 24.23 28.14
C GLU A 262 -19.10 24.08 29.60
N GLU A 263 -19.16 25.17 30.38
CA GLU A 263 -18.79 25.13 31.80
C GLU A 263 -19.71 24.14 32.54
N GLY A 264 -19.10 23.08 33.11
CA GLY A 264 -19.83 22.02 33.82
C GLY A 264 -20.27 20.83 32.96
N THR A 265 -19.82 20.72 31.70
CA THR A 265 -20.08 19.52 30.87
C THR A 265 -19.64 18.24 31.58
N THR A 266 -20.57 17.29 31.70
CA THR A 266 -20.28 15.93 32.14
C THR A 266 -20.01 15.08 30.90
N PHE A 267 -18.78 14.61 30.73
CA PHE A 267 -18.39 13.82 29.56
C PHE A 267 -18.81 12.36 29.73
N LEU A 268 -18.84 11.61 28.62
CA LEU A 268 -19.04 10.16 28.68
C LEU A 268 -17.81 9.44 29.24
N SER A 269 -16.61 9.93 28.94
CA SER A 269 -15.31 9.47 29.46
C SER A 269 -14.27 10.58 29.28
N ASP A 270 -13.02 10.35 29.69
CA ASP A 270 -11.85 11.13 29.25
C ASP A 270 -11.41 10.80 27.82
N HIS A 271 -11.99 9.74 27.26
CA HIS A 271 -11.94 9.38 25.85
C HIS A 271 -13.28 9.61 25.14
N THR A 272 -13.20 9.80 23.83
CA THR A 272 -14.33 9.89 22.92
C THR A 272 -14.64 8.51 22.34
N PRO A 273 -15.88 7.98 22.47
CA PRO A 273 -16.25 6.72 21.85
C PRO A 273 -16.16 6.81 20.33
N VAL A 274 -15.62 5.76 19.73
CA VAL A 274 -15.49 5.61 18.28
C VAL A 274 -16.41 4.51 17.81
N LEU A 275 -17.29 4.83 16.87
CA LEU A 275 -18.21 3.90 16.21
C LEU A 275 -17.88 3.86 14.72
N VAL A 276 -17.71 2.66 14.18
CA VAL A 276 -17.53 2.45 12.74
C VAL A 276 -18.62 1.54 12.22
N THR A 277 -19.23 1.94 11.10
CA THR A 277 -20.22 1.15 10.37
C THR A 277 -19.55 0.50 9.17
N PHE A 278 -19.63 -0.82 9.06
CA PHE A 278 -19.03 -1.64 8.02
C PHE A 278 -20.11 -2.29 7.13
N GLY A 279 -19.83 -2.36 5.84
CA GLY A 279 -20.49 -3.28 4.92
C GLY A 279 -19.70 -4.59 4.80
N TYR A 280 -20.41 -5.70 4.60
CA TYR A 280 -19.80 -6.97 4.18
C TYR A 280 -19.70 -7.02 2.65
N GLN A 281 -18.57 -7.51 2.12
CA GLN A 281 -18.52 -7.94 0.72
C GLN A 281 -19.50 -9.10 0.50
N ASN A 282 -20.69 -8.86 -0.04
CA ASN A 282 -21.58 -9.96 -0.41
C ASN A 282 -20.96 -10.78 -1.56
N GLU A 283 -20.96 -12.11 -1.45
CA GLU A 283 -20.60 -13.04 -2.54
C GLU A 283 -21.55 -12.94 -3.75
N SER A 284 -22.67 -12.22 -3.62
CA SER A 284 -23.42 -11.69 -4.77
C SER A 284 -22.98 -10.25 -5.02
N GLY A 285 -21.97 -10.08 -5.89
CA GLY A 285 -21.33 -8.82 -6.22
C GLY A 285 -22.28 -7.61 -6.28
N GLN A 286 -22.33 -6.86 -5.19
CA GLN A 286 -22.65 -5.45 -5.30
C GLN A 286 -21.51 -4.78 -6.04
N ASP A 287 -21.89 -3.94 -6.99
CA ASP A 287 -20.99 -3.27 -7.89
C ASP A 287 -20.22 -2.20 -7.12
N ILE A 288 -19.08 -2.55 -6.50
CA ILE A 288 -18.16 -1.60 -5.84
C ILE A 288 -17.46 -0.79 -6.94
N ARG A 289 -18.25 0.08 -7.54
CA ARG A 289 -17.85 1.04 -8.53
C ARG A 289 -17.17 2.19 -7.81
N GLN A 290 -15.92 2.43 -8.13
CA GLN A 290 -15.22 3.64 -7.73
C GLN A 290 -15.43 4.70 -8.79
N TYR A 291 -15.81 5.89 -8.36
CA TYR A 291 -16.06 7.03 -9.22
C TYR A 291 -14.89 7.99 -9.07
N LEU A 292 -14.20 8.27 -10.17
CA LEU A 292 -13.11 9.22 -10.19
C LEU A 292 -13.40 10.29 -11.22
N THR A 293 -13.42 11.55 -10.77
CA THR A 293 -13.36 12.72 -11.65
C THR A 293 -11.93 13.24 -11.63
N TRP A 294 -11.35 13.44 -12.80
CA TRP A 294 -9.94 13.80 -12.94
C TRP A 294 -9.74 15.24 -13.35
N HIS A 295 -8.87 15.94 -12.63
CA HIS A 295 -8.53 17.35 -12.90
C HIS A 295 -7.07 17.54 -13.33
N ASN A 296 -6.26 16.48 -13.29
CA ASN A 296 -4.81 16.52 -13.54
C ASN A 296 -4.48 16.07 -14.98
N GLN A 297 -5.17 16.65 -15.97
CA GLN A 297 -4.87 16.36 -17.37
C GLN A 297 -3.48 16.89 -17.74
N TYR A 298 -2.82 16.19 -18.65
CA TYR A 298 -1.49 16.57 -19.14
C TYR A 298 -1.37 16.38 -20.65
N GLU A 299 -0.47 17.14 -21.26
CA GLU A 299 -0.21 17.06 -22.69
C GLU A 299 0.51 15.76 -23.04
N THR A 300 0.07 15.13 -24.12
CA THR A 300 0.70 13.92 -24.68
C THR A 300 1.48 14.25 -25.93
N ILE A 301 2.58 13.54 -26.18
CA ILE A 301 3.34 13.66 -27.42
C ILE A 301 2.47 13.34 -28.65
N ASP A 302 2.65 14.13 -29.72
CA ASP A 302 2.06 13.87 -31.03
C ASP A 302 3.09 13.17 -31.93
N ILE A 303 2.94 11.85 -32.08
CA ILE A 303 3.83 11.06 -32.94
C ILE A 303 3.14 10.77 -34.26
N GLN A 304 3.71 11.32 -35.33
CA GLN A 304 3.47 10.80 -36.67
C GLN A 304 4.33 9.56 -36.90
N HIS A 305 3.71 8.39 -36.95
CA HIS A 305 4.44 7.16 -37.29
C HIS A 305 4.86 7.22 -38.77
N PRO A 306 6.17 7.22 -39.08
CA PRO A 306 6.62 7.23 -40.46
C PRO A 306 6.12 5.98 -41.19
N THR A 307 5.62 6.17 -42.41
CA THR A 307 5.22 5.05 -43.30
C THR A 307 6.42 4.26 -43.82
N SER A 308 7.65 4.79 -43.68
CA SER A 308 8.87 4.08 -44.05
C SER A 308 9.35 3.19 -42.91
N THR A 309 9.69 1.95 -43.26
CA THR A 309 10.23 0.97 -42.32
C THR A 309 11.64 1.35 -41.93
N ILE A 310 11.87 1.72 -40.67
CA ILE A 310 13.22 1.76 -40.11
C ILE A 310 13.71 0.30 -40.04
N THR A 311 14.55 -0.09 -40.99
CA THR A 311 15.12 -1.45 -41.12
C THR A 311 16.45 -1.61 -40.37
N LYS A 312 16.96 -0.54 -39.75
CA LYS A 312 18.21 -0.56 -38.98
C LYS A 312 17.95 -1.19 -37.61
N ALA A 313 18.89 -2.02 -37.13
CA ALA A 313 18.88 -2.50 -35.75
C ALA A 313 19.04 -1.31 -34.77
N PRO A 314 18.39 -1.34 -33.59
CA PRO A 314 18.57 -0.31 -32.59
C PRO A 314 20.00 -0.36 -32.03
N ARG A 315 20.52 0.82 -31.70
CA ARG A 315 21.75 0.97 -30.94
C ARG A 315 21.48 0.94 -29.44
N ASN A 316 20.32 1.45 -29.02
CA ASN A 316 19.91 1.52 -27.62
C ASN A 316 18.54 0.86 -27.43
N VAL A 317 18.31 0.26 -26.27
CA VAL A 317 17.01 -0.27 -25.86
C VAL A 317 16.64 0.32 -24.51
N VAL A 318 15.44 0.89 -24.42
CA VAL A 318 14.81 1.33 -23.17
C VAL A 318 13.58 0.45 -22.94
N LEU A 319 13.60 -0.33 -21.86
CA LEU A 319 12.49 -1.13 -21.38
C LEU A 319 11.84 -0.40 -20.20
N MET A 320 10.57 -0.01 -20.34
CA MET A 320 9.82 0.63 -19.28
C MET A 320 8.75 -0.32 -18.75
N ILE A 321 8.73 -0.55 -17.44
CA ILE A 321 7.83 -1.48 -16.77
C ILE A 321 6.93 -0.66 -15.84
N GLY A 322 5.62 -0.65 -16.10
CA GLY A 322 4.64 -0.19 -15.11
C GLY A 322 4.16 -1.41 -14.34
N ASP A 323 4.62 -1.61 -13.12
CA ASP A 323 4.32 -2.81 -12.32
C ASP A 323 2.79 -2.95 -12.15
N GLY A 324 2.23 -4.13 -12.42
CA GLY A 324 0.78 -4.37 -12.40
C GLY A 324 -0.06 -3.66 -13.50
N MET A 325 0.55 -2.90 -14.43
CA MET A 325 -0.14 -2.04 -15.41
C MET A 325 -0.76 -2.82 -16.60
N GLY A 326 -1.86 -3.52 -16.34
CA GLY A 326 -2.68 -4.15 -17.40
C GLY A 326 -3.44 -3.19 -18.34
N LEU A 327 -4.13 -3.75 -19.34
CA LEU A 327 -4.91 -3.01 -20.35
C LEU A 327 -5.94 -2.04 -19.76
N SER A 328 -6.61 -2.44 -18.67
CA SER A 328 -7.65 -1.62 -18.04
C SER A 328 -7.10 -0.38 -17.35
N HIS A 329 -5.88 -0.44 -16.80
CA HIS A 329 -5.18 0.72 -16.23
C HIS A 329 -4.98 1.80 -17.29
N ILE A 330 -4.43 1.40 -18.43
CA ILE A 330 -4.17 2.28 -19.58
C ILE A 330 -5.47 2.83 -20.16
N ALA A 331 -6.51 2.00 -20.30
CA ALA A 331 -7.81 2.42 -20.81
C ALA A 331 -8.48 3.45 -19.88
N THR A 332 -8.33 3.28 -18.57
CA THR A 332 -8.91 4.19 -17.55
C THR A 332 -8.19 5.52 -17.55
N LEU A 333 -6.85 5.53 -17.52
CA LEU A 333 -6.07 6.77 -17.63
C LEU A 333 -6.36 7.50 -18.94
N LYS A 334 -6.45 6.78 -20.06
CA LYS A 334 -6.81 7.35 -21.36
C LYS A 334 -8.19 8.00 -21.34
N ALA A 335 -9.16 7.45 -20.62
CA ALA A 335 -10.48 8.06 -20.49
C ALA A 335 -10.42 9.37 -19.67
N LEU A 336 -9.61 9.41 -18.61
CA LEU A 336 -9.41 10.57 -17.73
C LEU A 336 -8.58 11.69 -18.37
N ASN A 337 -7.66 11.34 -19.27
CA ASN A 337 -6.78 12.28 -19.95
C ASN A 337 -7.30 12.68 -21.34
N GLY A 338 -8.61 12.93 -21.48
CA GLY A 338 -9.18 13.46 -22.72
C GLY A 338 -9.11 12.51 -23.92
N GLY A 339 -8.92 11.21 -23.69
CA GLY A 339 -8.88 10.19 -24.73
C GLY A 339 -7.50 9.86 -25.27
N ARG A 340 -6.41 10.37 -24.70
CA ARG A 340 -5.02 10.13 -25.15
C ARG A 340 -4.06 9.91 -23.98
N THR A 341 -3.04 9.08 -24.21
CA THR A 341 -1.90 8.88 -23.30
C THR A 341 -0.62 8.76 -24.13
N ASN A 342 0.54 9.04 -23.55
CA ASN A 342 1.82 8.86 -24.24
C ASN A 342 2.05 7.39 -24.62
N ILE A 343 1.68 6.44 -23.77
CA ILE A 343 1.76 4.98 -24.03
C ILE A 343 0.97 4.61 -25.29
N THR A 344 -0.25 5.11 -25.45
CA THR A 344 -1.06 4.81 -26.64
C THR A 344 -0.64 5.61 -27.86
N SER A 345 -0.13 6.83 -27.68
CA SER A 345 0.40 7.67 -28.77
C SER A 345 1.75 7.18 -29.29
N MET A 346 2.60 6.56 -28.46
CA MET A 346 3.91 6.06 -28.89
C MET A 346 3.84 4.78 -29.71
N ALA A 347 2.76 4.02 -29.58
CA ALA A 347 2.65 2.64 -30.00
C ALA A 347 2.66 2.48 -31.53
N SER A 348 3.85 2.30 -32.12
CA SER A 348 3.96 1.93 -33.53
C SER A 348 3.53 0.48 -33.78
N VAL A 349 3.73 -0.38 -32.78
CA VAL A 349 3.39 -1.80 -32.79
C VAL A 349 2.93 -2.19 -31.38
N VAL A 350 1.88 -3.00 -31.32
CA VAL A 350 1.33 -3.54 -30.07
C VAL A 350 1.37 -5.07 -30.12
N GLY A 351 1.85 -5.68 -29.05
CA GLY A 351 1.76 -7.12 -28.77
C GLY A 351 1.05 -7.40 -27.45
N LEU A 352 0.87 -8.68 -27.17
CA LEU A 352 0.36 -9.19 -25.91
C LEU A 352 1.30 -10.30 -25.41
N MET A 353 1.51 -10.41 -24.11
CA MET A 353 2.33 -11.47 -23.53
C MET A 353 1.67 -12.22 -22.37
N THR A 354 2.03 -13.50 -22.21
CA THR A 354 1.71 -14.32 -21.03
C THR A 354 2.77 -14.19 -19.96
N THR A 355 2.38 -14.28 -18.69
CA THR A 355 3.26 -13.93 -17.55
C THR A 355 3.40 -15.01 -16.49
N HIS A 356 2.71 -16.15 -16.59
CA HIS A 356 2.80 -17.29 -15.65
C HIS A 356 4.24 -17.68 -15.25
N THR A 357 4.41 -18.25 -14.06
CA THR A 357 5.71 -18.77 -13.58
C THR A 357 5.90 -20.22 -14.04
N ALA A 358 7.01 -20.84 -13.63
CA ALA A 358 7.25 -22.27 -13.82
C ALA A 358 6.31 -23.16 -12.97
N ASP A 359 5.82 -22.66 -11.83
CA ASP A 359 5.14 -23.42 -10.78
C ASP A 359 3.74 -22.90 -10.39
N THR A 360 3.35 -21.69 -10.83
CA THR A 360 2.05 -21.06 -10.56
C THR A 360 1.46 -20.43 -11.83
N LEU A 361 0.13 -20.34 -11.87
CA LEU A 361 -0.59 -19.71 -12.99
C LEU A 361 -0.50 -18.18 -12.98
N ILE A 362 -0.44 -17.62 -11.77
CA ILE A 362 -0.42 -16.17 -11.52
C ILE A 362 0.95 -15.84 -10.93
N THR A 363 1.72 -15.06 -11.69
CA THR A 363 3.07 -14.67 -11.30
C THR A 363 3.07 -13.60 -10.23
N ASP A 364 4.23 -13.41 -9.61
CA ASP A 364 4.63 -12.18 -8.94
C ASP A 364 5.66 -11.41 -9.78
N SER A 365 6.04 -10.21 -9.33
CA SER A 365 7.04 -9.37 -9.98
C SER A 365 8.41 -10.03 -10.09
N ALA A 366 8.84 -10.82 -9.11
CA ALA A 366 10.15 -11.47 -9.13
C ALA A 366 10.30 -12.47 -10.28
N ALA A 367 9.35 -13.40 -10.39
CA ALA A 367 9.40 -14.41 -11.43
C ALA A 367 9.16 -13.82 -12.82
N SER A 368 8.27 -12.83 -12.94
CA SER A 368 7.97 -12.18 -14.22
C SER A 368 9.13 -11.32 -14.73
N ALA A 369 9.72 -10.50 -13.85
CA ALA A 369 10.89 -9.71 -14.18
C ALA A 369 12.09 -10.62 -14.51
N THR A 370 12.29 -11.73 -13.79
CA THR A 370 13.31 -12.73 -14.13
C THR A 370 13.11 -13.30 -15.52
N ALA A 371 11.88 -13.66 -15.89
CA ALA A 371 11.59 -14.15 -17.24
C ALA A 371 11.91 -13.12 -18.33
N MET A 372 11.60 -11.84 -18.10
CA MET A 372 11.94 -10.76 -19.04
C MET A 372 13.44 -10.44 -19.08
N ALA A 373 14.13 -10.55 -17.95
CA ALA A 373 15.54 -10.23 -17.80
C ALA A 373 16.47 -11.33 -18.32
N THR A 374 16.02 -12.59 -18.36
CA THR A 374 16.88 -13.76 -18.63
C THR A 374 16.37 -14.65 -19.78
N GLY A 375 15.09 -14.54 -20.14
CA GLY A 375 14.45 -15.42 -21.11
C GLY A 375 14.09 -16.80 -20.55
N VAL A 376 14.14 -16.99 -19.23
CA VAL A 376 13.87 -18.28 -18.58
C VAL A 376 12.78 -18.09 -17.52
N LYS A 377 11.75 -18.93 -17.57
CA LYS A 377 10.76 -19.01 -16.49
C LYS A 377 11.41 -19.52 -15.21
N THR A 378 11.01 -18.92 -14.09
CA THR A 378 11.44 -19.36 -12.76
C THR A 378 10.25 -19.58 -11.84
N ASN A 379 10.49 -20.03 -10.61
CA ASN A 379 9.46 -20.24 -9.60
C ASN A 379 8.98 -18.90 -9.01
N TYR A 380 7.78 -18.89 -8.45
CA TYR A 380 7.26 -17.77 -7.68
C TYR A 380 8.28 -17.30 -6.63
N HIS A 381 8.46 -15.99 -6.45
CA HIS A 381 9.47 -15.33 -5.60
C HIS A 381 10.94 -15.41 -6.05
N TYR A 382 11.30 -16.16 -7.10
CA TYR A 382 12.71 -16.31 -7.48
C TYR A 382 13.18 -15.12 -8.33
N LEU A 383 14.40 -14.64 -8.06
CA LEU A 383 15.04 -13.49 -8.71
C LEU A 383 16.31 -13.94 -9.44
N GLY A 384 16.37 -13.77 -10.76
CA GLY A 384 17.58 -13.99 -11.54
C GLY A 384 18.14 -15.42 -11.46
N VAL A 385 17.36 -16.39 -10.99
CA VAL A 385 17.76 -17.80 -10.89
C VAL A 385 16.73 -18.68 -11.60
N ASP A 386 17.15 -19.86 -12.04
CA ASP A 386 16.26 -20.85 -12.64
C ASP A 386 15.44 -21.61 -11.58
N PRO A 387 14.49 -22.49 -11.96
CA PRO A 387 13.68 -23.26 -11.01
C PRO A 387 14.48 -24.14 -10.04
N GLU A 388 15.73 -24.49 -10.37
CA GLU A 388 16.64 -25.21 -9.47
C GLU A 388 17.48 -24.27 -8.58
N GLY A 389 17.29 -22.96 -8.73
CA GLY A 389 17.94 -21.88 -8.02
C GLY A 389 19.40 -21.69 -8.42
N ARG A 390 19.73 -21.91 -9.70
CA ARG A 390 21.04 -21.60 -10.29
C ARG A 390 20.98 -20.23 -10.96
N GLU A 391 22.04 -19.43 -10.83
CA GLU A 391 22.15 -18.09 -11.41
C GLU A 391 21.93 -18.11 -12.93
N LEU A 392 21.14 -17.16 -13.41
CA LEU A 392 20.82 -16.97 -14.83
C LEU A 392 21.54 -15.75 -15.38
N TYR A 393 21.99 -15.85 -16.62
CA TYR A 393 22.57 -14.74 -17.35
C TYR A 393 21.49 -13.71 -17.72
N ASN A 394 21.60 -12.48 -17.23
CA ASN A 394 20.58 -11.45 -17.40
C ASN A 394 20.94 -10.40 -18.49
N LEU A 395 20.04 -9.45 -18.75
CA LEU A 395 20.25 -8.41 -19.77
C LEU A 395 21.40 -7.44 -19.45
N THR A 396 21.73 -7.23 -18.17
CA THR A 396 22.86 -6.36 -17.80
C THR A 396 24.19 -7.07 -18.04
N ASP A 397 24.26 -8.38 -17.80
CA ASP A 397 25.39 -9.23 -18.21
C ASP A 397 25.56 -9.25 -19.72
N PHE A 398 24.46 -9.44 -20.47
CA PHE A 398 24.47 -9.37 -21.92
C PHE A 398 24.99 -8.03 -22.44
N ALA A 399 24.55 -6.92 -21.84
CA ALA A 399 25.00 -5.59 -22.22
C ALA A 399 26.51 -5.44 -22.00
N HIS A 400 27.00 -5.80 -20.81
CA HIS A 400 28.42 -5.73 -20.45
C HIS A 400 29.31 -6.56 -21.39
N ASP A 401 28.97 -7.82 -21.63
CA ASP A 401 29.75 -8.72 -22.50
C ASP A 401 29.79 -8.26 -23.97
N ASN A 402 28.80 -7.46 -24.38
CA ASN A 402 28.73 -6.86 -25.73
C ASN A 402 29.25 -5.42 -25.78
N GLY A 403 29.85 -4.92 -24.69
CA GLY A 403 30.40 -3.55 -24.61
C GLY A 403 29.34 -2.45 -24.69
N LEU A 404 28.10 -2.77 -24.34
CA LEU A 404 27.01 -1.83 -24.13
C LEU A 404 26.99 -1.42 -22.67
N LYS A 405 26.56 -0.18 -22.41
CA LYS A 405 26.28 0.22 -21.02
C LYS A 405 24.92 -0.31 -20.57
N SER A 406 24.72 -0.47 -19.28
CA SER A 406 23.42 -0.85 -18.71
C SER A 406 22.99 0.00 -17.53
N GLY A 407 21.67 0.20 -17.40
CA GLY A 407 21.11 0.87 -16.23
C GLY A 407 19.75 0.34 -15.79
N VAL A 408 19.46 0.52 -14.52
CA VAL A 408 18.19 0.18 -13.86
C VAL A 408 17.72 1.37 -13.03
N ILE A 409 16.46 1.76 -13.22
CA ILE A 409 15.80 2.83 -12.47
C ILE A 409 14.50 2.31 -11.90
N SER A 410 14.23 2.60 -10.63
CA SER A 410 12.97 2.30 -9.96
C SER A 410 12.48 3.49 -9.13
N VAL A 411 11.16 3.55 -8.89
CA VAL A 411 10.54 4.45 -7.90
C VAL A 411 10.26 3.75 -6.57
N CYS A 412 10.71 2.51 -6.40
CA CYS A 412 10.74 1.80 -5.12
C CYS A 412 12.16 1.58 -4.62
N ARG A 413 12.27 0.95 -3.44
CA ARG A 413 13.52 0.44 -2.84
C ARG A 413 14.23 -0.51 -3.81
N LEU A 414 15.55 -0.43 -3.85
CA LEU A 414 16.34 -1.18 -4.84
C LEU A 414 16.34 -2.69 -4.63
N TRP A 415 16.00 -3.20 -3.45
CA TRP A 415 15.81 -4.65 -3.25
C TRP A 415 14.41 -5.14 -3.63
N ASP A 416 13.55 -4.27 -4.15
CA ASP A 416 12.28 -4.72 -4.71
C ASP A 416 12.52 -5.56 -5.98
N ALA A 417 11.58 -6.42 -6.29
CA ALA A 417 11.81 -7.57 -7.15
C ALA A 417 12.12 -7.19 -8.60
N THR A 418 11.39 -6.21 -9.16
CA THR A 418 11.54 -5.80 -10.55
C THR A 418 12.94 -5.24 -10.85
N PRO A 419 13.50 -4.27 -10.11
CA PRO A 419 14.88 -3.83 -10.34
C PRO A 419 15.92 -4.89 -9.98
N ALA A 420 15.68 -5.69 -8.93
CA ALA A 420 16.60 -6.75 -8.51
C ALA A 420 16.76 -7.84 -9.57
N ALA A 421 15.69 -8.25 -10.27
CA ALA A 421 15.74 -9.33 -11.26
C ALA A 421 16.67 -9.07 -12.46
N PHE A 422 17.03 -7.82 -12.72
CA PHE A 422 17.96 -7.44 -13.79
C PHE A 422 19.42 -7.41 -13.35
N CYS A 423 19.70 -7.46 -12.04
CA CYS A 423 21.03 -7.26 -11.48
C CYS A 423 21.47 -8.35 -10.47
N CYS A 424 20.52 -9.06 -9.85
CA CYS A 424 20.73 -9.87 -8.66
C CYS A 424 20.23 -11.31 -8.85
N HIS A 425 20.68 -12.22 -7.99
CA HIS A 425 20.38 -13.65 -8.05
C HIS A 425 20.01 -14.20 -6.67
N ASN A 426 18.71 -14.38 -6.41
CA ASN A 426 18.20 -14.88 -5.14
C ASN A 426 17.04 -15.88 -5.32
N ARG A 427 16.93 -16.85 -4.41
CA ARG A 427 15.82 -17.80 -4.36
C ARG A 427 14.61 -17.25 -3.61
N ASP A 428 14.73 -16.09 -3.00
CA ASP A 428 13.62 -15.44 -2.32
C ASP A 428 13.75 -13.92 -2.47
N ARG A 429 12.66 -13.28 -2.92
CA ARG A 429 12.58 -11.83 -3.11
C ARG A 429 12.60 -11.06 -1.79
N ASP A 430 12.35 -11.73 -0.67
CA ASP A 430 12.27 -11.10 0.64
C ASP A 430 13.65 -10.96 1.34
N GLU A 431 14.70 -11.57 0.80
CA GLU A 431 16.07 -11.55 1.34
C GLU A 431 16.82 -10.25 0.99
N SER A 432 16.32 -9.12 1.51
CA SER A 432 16.74 -7.76 1.12
C SER A 432 18.24 -7.49 1.23
N ASP A 433 18.92 -8.02 2.24
CA ASP A 433 20.36 -7.76 2.48
C ASP A 433 21.22 -8.50 1.47
N ASP A 434 20.84 -9.74 1.13
CA ASP A 434 21.52 -10.54 0.11
C ASP A 434 21.31 -9.93 -1.28
N ILE A 435 20.08 -9.52 -1.60
CA ILE A 435 19.74 -8.84 -2.86
C ILE A 435 20.52 -7.53 -3.01
N MET A 436 20.61 -6.71 -1.96
CA MET A 436 21.37 -5.47 -2.05
C MET A 436 22.86 -5.73 -2.25
N SER A 437 23.41 -6.78 -1.61
CA SER A 437 24.81 -7.17 -1.74
C SER A 437 25.16 -7.63 -3.16
N ASP A 438 24.20 -8.16 -3.91
CA ASP A 438 24.38 -8.57 -5.31
C ASP A 438 24.70 -7.42 -6.25
N TYR A 439 24.25 -6.20 -5.97
CA TYR A 439 24.54 -5.06 -6.84
C TYR A 439 26.04 -4.81 -7.00
N ALA A 440 26.84 -5.03 -5.95
CA ALA A 440 28.31 -4.93 -6.04
C ALA A 440 28.93 -6.02 -6.94
N ARG A 441 28.23 -7.14 -7.14
CA ARG A 441 28.65 -8.27 -8.00
C ARG A 441 28.11 -8.14 -9.42
N SER A 442 27.07 -7.33 -9.61
CA SER A 442 26.43 -7.13 -10.90
C SER A 442 27.29 -6.34 -11.90
N ASN A 443 27.02 -6.55 -13.19
CA ASN A 443 27.68 -5.85 -14.29
C ASN A 443 27.01 -4.52 -14.67
N VAL A 444 26.06 -4.03 -13.88
CA VAL A 444 25.30 -2.81 -14.18
C VAL A 444 26.16 -1.55 -14.05
N ASP A 445 25.98 -0.57 -14.94
CA ASP A 445 26.71 0.70 -14.88
C ASP A 445 25.98 1.76 -14.06
N LEU A 446 24.65 1.72 -14.01
CA LEU A 446 23.82 2.74 -13.37
C LEU A 446 22.64 2.11 -12.63
N VAL A 447 22.50 2.41 -11.35
CA VAL A 447 21.35 2.00 -10.53
C VAL A 447 20.81 3.24 -9.82
N ILE A 448 19.50 3.51 -9.96
CA ILE A 448 18.84 4.64 -9.31
C ILE A 448 17.50 4.19 -8.71
N GLY A 449 17.28 4.43 -7.43
CA GLY A 449 16.02 4.09 -6.76
C GLY A 449 15.96 4.56 -5.33
N GLY A 450 15.16 3.91 -4.50
CA GLY A 450 15.09 4.09 -3.06
C GLY A 450 16.06 3.19 -2.28
N GLY A 451 15.95 3.15 -0.96
CA GLY A 451 16.72 2.21 -0.13
C GLY A 451 18.02 2.74 0.48
N SER A 452 18.15 4.06 0.71
CA SER A 452 19.37 4.66 1.27
C SER A 452 19.70 4.19 2.68
N GLU A 453 18.71 3.64 3.41
CA GLU A 453 18.90 3.01 4.73
C GLU A 453 19.82 1.78 4.71
N LYS A 454 19.99 1.14 3.55
CA LYS A 454 20.93 0.02 3.37
C LYS A 454 22.35 0.49 3.03
N LEU A 455 22.54 1.77 2.70
CA LEU A 455 23.85 2.36 2.41
C LEU A 455 24.50 3.00 3.64
N LYS A 456 23.70 3.61 4.51
CA LYS A 456 24.19 4.36 5.68
C LYS A 456 23.35 4.09 6.92
N ASP A 457 23.98 4.15 8.09
CA ASP A 457 23.29 4.02 9.38
C ASP A 457 22.53 5.32 9.78
N LEU A 458 21.83 5.28 10.92
CA LEU A 458 21.07 6.41 11.47
C LEU A 458 21.94 7.63 11.83
N HIS A 459 23.26 7.49 11.82
CA HIS A 459 24.25 8.55 12.06
C HIS A 459 24.99 8.95 10.77
N ASP A 460 24.43 8.61 9.60
CA ASP A 460 24.96 8.88 8.27
C ASP A 460 26.36 8.26 8.04
N GLN A 461 26.70 7.17 8.76
CA GLN A 461 27.95 6.44 8.56
C GLN A 461 27.78 5.34 7.50
N PRO A 462 28.74 5.18 6.56
CA PRO A 462 28.70 4.12 5.55
C PRO A 462 28.64 2.70 6.13
N LEU A 463 27.65 1.94 5.69
CA LEU A 463 27.51 0.50 5.97
C LEU A 463 28.46 -0.33 5.08
N GLN A 464 28.49 -1.65 5.28
CA GLN A 464 29.38 -2.54 4.52
C GLN A 464 29.09 -2.48 3.02
N LEU A 465 27.82 -2.51 2.63
CA LEU A 465 27.40 -2.42 1.24
C LEU A 465 27.94 -1.17 0.52
N TYR A 466 27.98 -0.01 1.20
CA TYR A 466 28.55 1.20 0.61
C TYR A 466 30.01 0.99 0.23
N LYS A 467 30.79 0.34 1.10
CA LYS A 467 32.21 0.05 0.84
C LYS A 467 32.37 -0.96 -0.28
N ASP A 468 31.53 -1.98 -0.32
CA ASP A 468 31.57 -3.00 -1.37
C ASP A 468 31.27 -2.38 -2.75
N LEU A 469 30.31 -1.46 -2.83
CA LEU A 469 29.98 -0.69 -4.03
C LEU A 469 31.13 0.26 -4.43
N GLU A 470 31.77 0.92 -3.45
CA GLU A 470 32.92 1.81 -3.68
C GLU A 470 34.13 1.03 -4.22
N ASP A 471 34.41 -0.14 -3.65
CA ASP A 471 35.51 -1.01 -4.04
C ASP A 471 35.39 -1.51 -5.49
N VAL A 472 34.17 -1.66 -6.01
CA VAL A 472 33.90 -2.01 -7.42
C VAL A 472 33.66 -0.80 -8.33
N GLY A 473 33.93 0.41 -7.83
CA GLY A 473 34.05 1.64 -8.60
C GLY A 473 32.74 2.39 -8.85
N PHE A 474 31.71 2.18 -8.03
CA PHE A 474 30.51 3.03 -8.08
C PHE A 474 30.76 4.41 -7.48
N ASN A 475 30.28 5.45 -8.17
CA ASN A 475 30.00 6.73 -7.54
C ASN A 475 28.66 6.60 -6.80
N ILE A 476 28.69 6.63 -5.47
CA ILE A 476 27.51 6.41 -4.62
C ILE A 476 26.99 7.74 -4.13
N THR A 477 25.69 7.99 -4.29
CA THR A 477 25.05 9.20 -3.77
C THR A 477 23.63 8.93 -3.24
N THR A 478 23.18 9.75 -2.31
CA THR A 478 21.81 9.75 -1.80
C THR A 478 21.12 11.10 -2.05
N ASP A 479 21.71 11.93 -2.93
CA ASP A 479 21.27 13.29 -3.22
C ASP A 479 21.07 13.51 -4.72
N MET A 480 19.97 14.19 -5.05
CA MET A 480 19.57 14.42 -6.45
C MET A 480 20.50 15.41 -7.16
N GLU A 481 20.99 16.46 -6.47
CA GLU A 481 21.88 17.45 -7.08
C GLU A 481 23.26 16.84 -7.36
N GLU A 482 23.76 16.03 -6.42
CA GLU A 482 25.00 15.27 -6.60
C GLU A 482 24.90 14.30 -7.78
N LEU A 483 23.81 13.51 -7.86
CA LEU A 483 23.56 12.63 -9.00
C LEU A 483 23.66 13.38 -10.32
N LEU A 484 22.95 14.50 -10.45
CA LEU A 484 22.93 15.31 -11.67
C LEU A 484 24.28 15.98 -11.98
N ALA A 485 25.21 16.06 -11.02
CA ALA A 485 26.55 16.58 -11.21
C ALA A 485 27.55 15.53 -11.74
N ILE A 486 27.24 14.23 -11.61
CA ILE A 486 28.11 13.16 -12.12
C ILE A 486 28.21 13.24 -13.65
N ARG A 487 29.40 12.96 -14.20
CA ARG A 487 29.69 13.05 -15.63
C ARG A 487 30.13 11.74 -16.26
N GLU A 488 30.84 10.90 -15.51
CA GLU A 488 31.43 9.65 -15.97
C GLU A 488 31.47 8.62 -14.84
N GLY A 489 31.70 7.35 -15.17
CA GLY A 489 31.81 6.25 -14.21
C GLY A 489 30.48 5.53 -13.93
N ARG A 490 30.57 4.47 -13.12
CA ARG A 490 29.41 3.73 -12.62
C ARG A 490 28.69 4.55 -11.56
N ILE A 491 27.38 4.42 -11.44
CA ILE A 491 26.56 5.21 -10.52
C ILE A 491 25.64 4.28 -9.72
N PHE A 492 25.59 4.49 -8.40
CA PHE A 492 24.61 3.88 -7.51
C PHE A 492 23.94 5.00 -6.70
N ALA A 493 22.68 5.28 -6.97
CA ALA A 493 21.95 6.36 -6.32
C ALA A 493 20.71 5.83 -5.58
N ALA A 494 20.66 6.08 -4.27
CA ALA A 494 19.51 5.76 -3.43
C ALA A 494 18.90 7.05 -2.85
N LEU A 495 17.84 7.55 -3.47
CA LEU A 495 17.33 8.93 -3.30
C LEU A 495 16.16 9.03 -2.30
N ALA A 496 15.80 7.93 -1.64
CA ALA A 496 14.87 7.86 -0.51
C ALA A 496 15.32 6.77 0.48
N SER A 497 14.90 6.86 1.75
CA SER A 497 15.25 5.87 2.79
C SER A 497 14.80 4.45 2.40
N ASN A 498 13.55 4.34 1.94
CA ASN A 498 12.92 3.13 1.46
C ASN A 498 12.33 3.42 0.06
N ASP A 499 11.06 3.14 -0.19
CA ASP A 499 10.38 3.53 -1.45
C ASP A 499 10.31 5.05 -1.64
N LEU A 500 10.18 5.53 -2.88
CA LEU A 500 9.99 6.95 -3.16
C LEU A 500 8.59 7.38 -2.71
N PRO A 501 8.39 8.66 -2.34
CA PRO A 501 7.09 9.13 -1.88
C PRO A 501 6.05 9.17 -3.02
N THR A 502 4.82 9.54 -2.68
CA THR A 502 3.68 9.60 -3.61
C THR A 502 3.97 10.49 -4.84
N PRO A 503 3.24 10.35 -5.97
CA PRO A 503 3.45 11.17 -7.17
C PRO A 503 3.39 12.67 -6.87
N GLN A 504 2.51 13.08 -5.95
CA GLN A 504 2.37 14.47 -5.53
C GLN A 504 3.62 15.01 -4.83
N GLU A 505 4.27 14.20 -4.01
CA GLU A 505 5.44 14.57 -3.21
C GLU A 505 6.73 14.47 -4.01
N ARG A 506 6.91 13.40 -4.82
CA ARG A 506 8.13 13.21 -5.63
C ARG A 506 8.17 14.10 -6.88
N GLY A 507 7.02 14.61 -7.35
CA GLY A 507 6.95 15.47 -8.51
C GLY A 507 7.50 14.80 -9.78
N ASP A 508 8.37 15.50 -10.53
CA ASP A 508 8.96 15.03 -11.79
C ASP A 508 10.21 14.16 -11.59
N TYR A 509 10.33 13.49 -10.45
CA TYR A 509 11.47 12.63 -10.09
C TYR A 509 11.80 11.63 -11.21
N LEU A 510 10.84 10.78 -11.60
CA LEU A 510 11.08 9.69 -12.55
C LEU A 510 11.52 10.24 -13.92
N GLN A 511 10.96 11.37 -14.35
CA GLN A 511 11.37 12.05 -15.57
C GLN A 511 12.81 12.57 -15.49
N LYS A 512 13.19 13.20 -14.37
CA LYS A 512 14.54 13.76 -14.18
C LYS A 512 15.61 12.66 -14.16
N VAL A 513 15.42 11.60 -13.37
CA VAL A 513 16.41 10.52 -13.27
C VAL A 513 16.50 9.71 -14.57
N SER A 514 15.37 9.53 -15.27
CA SER A 514 15.35 8.87 -16.58
C SER A 514 16.09 9.68 -17.64
N LEU A 515 15.86 11.00 -17.72
CA LEU A 515 16.57 11.86 -18.66
C LEU A 515 18.08 11.91 -18.36
N PHE A 516 18.44 11.96 -17.07
CA PHE A 516 19.83 11.87 -16.65
C PHE A 516 20.47 10.57 -17.14
N ALA A 517 19.86 9.42 -16.86
CA ALA A 517 20.40 8.11 -17.23
C ALA A 517 20.50 7.94 -18.76
N LEU A 518 19.47 8.34 -19.51
CA LEU A 518 19.49 8.32 -20.98
C LEU A 518 20.69 9.09 -21.52
N ASN A 519 20.95 10.28 -20.99
CA ASN A 519 22.11 11.06 -21.40
C ASN A 519 23.40 10.39 -20.95
N HIS A 520 23.55 10.02 -19.67
CA HIS A 520 24.77 9.41 -19.12
C HIS A 520 25.20 8.13 -19.87
N LEU A 521 24.24 7.23 -20.11
CA LEU A 521 24.48 5.95 -20.79
C LEU A 521 24.75 6.12 -22.29
N ASN A 522 24.18 7.14 -22.95
CA ASN A 522 24.42 7.39 -24.37
C ASN A 522 25.82 8.00 -24.66
N HIS A 523 26.55 8.49 -23.66
CA HIS A 523 27.90 9.02 -23.84
C HIS A 523 28.94 7.91 -24.04
N GLY A 524 29.70 7.97 -25.14
CA GLY A 524 30.99 7.30 -25.28
C GLY A 524 31.01 5.78 -25.47
N GLY A 525 29.87 5.12 -25.74
CA GLY A 525 29.77 3.65 -25.84
C GLY A 525 29.18 3.09 -27.14
N ASN A 526 29.10 1.76 -27.26
CA ASN A 526 28.48 1.07 -28.40
C ASN A 526 26.94 1.13 -28.41
N GLY A 527 26.35 1.71 -27.36
CA GLY A 527 24.91 1.75 -27.11
C GLY A 527 24.63 1.40 -25.66
N PHE A 528 23.35 1.27 -25.29
CA PHE A 528 22.97 0.89 -23.94
C PHE A 528 21.65 0.11 -23.87
N PHE A 529 21.50 -0.60 -22.76
CA PHE A 529 20.23 -1.12 -22.25
C PHE A 529 19.82 -0.33 -21.00
N LEU A 530 18.57 0.11 -20.90
CA LEU A 530 18.06 0.80 -19.73
C LEU A 530 16.68 0.24 -19.35
N MET A 531 16.53 -0.21 -18.11
CA MET A 531 15.24 -0.55 -17.52
C MET A 531 14.76 0.60 -16.63
N ILE A 532 13.48 1.00 -16.79
CA ILE A 532 12.84 2.06 -16.00
C ILE A 532 11.52 1.53 -15.46
N GLU A 533 11.33 1.60 -14.15
CA GLU A 533 10.13 1.09 -13.50
C GLU A 533 9.26 2.23 -12.92
N GLY A 534 7.96 2.18 -13.18
CA GLY A 534 6.93 2.77 -12.33
C GLY A 534 6.36 1.67 -11.44
N SER A 535 6.73 1.67 -10.17
CA SER A 535 6.60 0.51 -9.27
C SER A 535 5.30 0.48 -8.47
N GLN A 536 4.88 1.63 -7.92
CA GLN A 536 3.75 1.71 -6.97
C GLN A 536 2.36 1.59 -7.65
N LEU A 537 2.30 1.42 -8.97
CA LEU A 537 1.05 1.10 -9.68
C LEU A 537 0.47 -0.22 -9.15
N ASP A 538 1.32 -1.19 -8.86
CA ASP A 538 0.94 -2.49 -8.31
C ASP A 538 0.31 -2.38 -6.92
N ASP A 539 0.95 -1.62 -6.01
CA ASP A 539 0.46 -1.36 -4.65
C ASP A 539 -0.97 -0.78 -4.64
N TYR A 540 -1.24 0.17 -5.54
CA TYR A 540 -2.57 0.76 -5.67
C TYR A 540 -3.56 -0.12 -6.43
N GLY A 541 -3.07 -1.03 -7.28
CA GLY A 541 -3.87 -2.13 -7.81
C GLY A 541 -4.32 -3.11 -6.72
N HIS A 542 -3.41 -3.49 -5.82
CA HIS A 542 -3.65 -4.38 -4.68
C HIS A 542 -4.65 -3.80 -3.69
N SER A 543 -4.47 -2.53 -3.32
CA SER A 543 -5.39 -1.82 -2.43
C SER A 543 -6.71 -1.42 -3.11
N GLY A 544 -6.74 -1.47 -4.45
CA GLY A 544 -7.85 -1.00 -5.26
C GLY A 544 -8.09 0.49 -5.11
N ASP A 545 -7.05 1.31 -4.97
CA ASP A 545 -7.17 2.77 -4.86
C ASP A 545 -7.15 3.40 -6.26
N LEU A 546 -8.34 3.56 -6.88
CA LEU A 546 -8.43 4.10 -8.23
C LEU A 546 -7.82 5.51 -8.39
N PRO A 547 -8.05 6.47 -7.48
CA PRO A 547 -7.36 7.77 -7.53
C PRO A 547 -5.84 7.66 -7.58
N MET A 548 -5.22 6.98 -6.61
CA MET A 548 -3.76 6.90 -6.51
C MET A 548 -3.15 6.08 -7.65
N LEU A 549 -3.80 4.98 -8.04
CA LEU A 549 -3.41 4.20 -9.21
C LEU A 549 -3.37 5.04 -10.49
N MET A 550 -4.33 5.96 -10.67
CA MET A 550 -4.32 6.86 -11.83
C MET A 550 -3.25 7.96 -11.73
N GLU A 551 -2.87 8.41 -10.52
CA GLU A 551 -1.75 9.35 -10.34
C GLU A 551 -0.41 8.68 -10.67
N GLU A 552 -0.19 7.47 -10.17
CA GLU A 552 0.98 6.64 -10.52
C GLU A 552 1.06 6.35 -12.01
N THR A 553 -0.06 5.90 -12.61
CA THR A 553 -0.12 5.61 -14.05
C THR A 553 0.14 6.88 -14.87
N ALA A 554 -0.37 8.04 -14.43
CA ALA A 554 -0.11 9.32 -15.09
C ALA A 554 1.36 9.75 -14.98
N ASP A 555 2.01 9.52 -13.84
CA ASP A 555 3.42 9.81 -13.63
C ASP A 555 4.34 8.97 -14.52
N PHE A 556 4.05 7.68 -14.59
CA PHE A 556 4.72 6.76 -15.51
C PHE A 556 4.49 7.16 -16.97
N ASP A 557 3.25 7.48 -17.37
CA ASP A 557 2.93 7.89 -18.75
C ASP A 557 3.62 9.20 -19.16
N ARG A 558 3.72 10.20 -18.27
CA ARG A 558 4.50 11.43 -18.54
C ARG A 558 5.98 11.11 -18.77
N THR A 559 6.53 10.16 -18.02
CA THR A 559 7.90 9.67 -18.22
C THR A 559 8.05 8.98 -19.57
N VAL A 560 7.10 8.11 -19.95
CA VAL A 560 7.06 7.48 -21.28
C VAL A 560 7.11 8.54 -22.39
N GLY A 561 6.31 9.61 -22.26
CA GLY A 561 6.32 10.72 -23.21
C GLY A 561 7.71 11.36 -23.38
N MET A 562 8.40 11.63 -22.28
CA MET A 562 9.75 12.19 -22.28
C MET A 562 10.78 11.24 -22.92
N VAL A 563 10.76 9.95 -22.53
CA VAL A 563 11.68 8.93 -23.06
C VAL A 563 11.50 8.75 -24.56
N VAL A 564 10.26 8.70 -25.03
CA VAL A 564 9.96 8.53 -26.46
C VAL A 564 10.37 9.76 -27.26
N GLU A 565 10.16 10.97 -26.73
CA GLU A 565 10.64 12.19 -27.36
C GLU A 565 12.17 12.20 -27.50
N TRP A 566 12.88 11.79 -26.44
CA TRP A 566 14.33 11.62 -26.48
C TRP A 566 14.75 10.58 -27.54
N ALA A 567 14.10 9.41 -27.55
CA ALA A 567 14.38 8.33 -28.48
C ALA A 567 14.11 8.72 -29.95
N ARG A 568 13.05 9.50 -30.18
CA ARG A 568 12.69 10.06 -31.49
C ARG A 568 13.78 10.98 -32.02
N ASN A 569 14.30 11.85 -31.16
CA ASN A 569 15.36 12.79 -31.51
C ASN A 569 16.72 12.09 -31.72
N ASN A 570 16.96 11.00 -30.99
CA ASN A 570 18.13 10.15 -31.18
C ASN A 570 18.07 9.31 -32.48
N GLY A 571 16.89 8.77 -32.82
CA GLY A 571 16.65 7.99 -34.04
C GLY A 571 17.23 6.57 -34.06
N GLU A 572 17.98 6.16 -33.04
CA GLU A 572 18.64 4.85 -32.94
C GLU A 572 18.16 4.03 -31.72
N THR A 573 17.12 4.49 -31.03
CA THR A 573 16.66 3.91 -29.77
C THR A 573 15.31 3.21 -29.93
N LEU A 574 15.24 1.95 -29.50
CA LEU A 574 14.01 1.20 -29.32
C LEU A 574 13.46 1.48 -27.92
N VAL A 575 12.19 1.86 -27.82
CA VAL A 575 11.47 1.99 -26.55
C VAL A 575 10.40 0.91 -26.51
N ILE A 576 10.35 0.15 -25.41
CA ILE A 576 9.36 -0.88 -25.11
C ILE A 576 8.68 -0.49 -23.80
N VAL A 577 7.36 -0.45 -23.78
CA VAL A 577 6.57 -0.21 -22.56
C VAL A 577 5.65 -1.41 -22.34
N LEU A 578 5.71 -1.99 -21.14
CA LEU A 578 4.91 -3.14 -20.74
C LEU A 578 4.68 -3.13 -19.22
N ALA A 579 4.05 -4.18 -18.71
CA ALA A 579 4.01 -4.49 -17.29
C ALA A 579 4.60 -5.89 -17.07
N ASP A 580 4.93 -6.22 -15.85
CA ASP A 580 5.31 -7.56 -15.42
C ASP A 580 4.08 -8.48 -15.23
N HIS A 581 2.97 -7.95 -14.71
CA HIS A 581 1.64 -8.59 -14.62
C HIS A 581 0.50 -7.56 -14.58
N GLU A 582 -0.72 -8.03 -14.31
CA GLU A 582 -1.89 -7.17 -14.08
C GLU A 582 -2.31 -7.32 -12.63
N THR A 583 -2.71 -6.21 -12.00
CA THR A 583 -3.06 -6.19 -10.58
C THR A 583 -4.42 -5.59 -10.32
N GLY A 584 -5.18 -6.22 -9.41
CA GLY A 584 -6.50 -5.75 -8.97
C GLY A 584 -7.66 -6.15 -9.90
N GLY A 585 -7.38 -6.60 -11.12
CA GLY A 585 -8.40 -6.98 -12.09
C GLY A 585 -9.34 -5.82 -12.39
N LEU A 586 -8.77 -4.63 -12.60
CA LEU A 586 -9.53 -3.41 -12.84
C LEU A 586 -10.39 -3.55 -14.10
N THR A 587 -11.63 -3.08 -14.04
CA THR A 587 -12.54 -2.97 -15.17
C THR A 587 -13.13 -1.57 -15.22
N LEU A 588 -12.99 -0.89 -16.35
CA LEU A 588 -13.69 0.36 -16.64
C LEU A 588 -15.14 0.06 -17.03
N VAL A 589 -16.08 0.24 -16.11
CA VAL A 589 -17.49 -0.15 -16.28
C VAL A 589 -18.43 1.02 -16.63
N GLY A 590 -17.92 2.25 -16.59
CA GLY A 590 -18.69 3.45 -16.95
C GLY A 590 -17.86 4.73 -16.87
N GLY A 591 -18.51 5.87 -17.06
CA GLY A 591 -17.87 7.18 -17.02
C GLY A 591 -18.59 8.21 -17.88
N ASP A 592 -18.12 9.45 -17.80
CA ASP A 592 -18.53 10.57 -18.65
C ASP A 592 -17.28 11.27 -19.20
N LYS A 593 -17.16 11.32 -20.53
CA LYS A 593 -16.00 11.90 -21.20
C LYS A 593 -15.97 13.43 -21.16
N GLU A 594 -17.13 14.09 -21.10
CA GLU A 594 -17.19 15.55 -21.01
C GLU A 594 -16.81 16.00 -19.60
N GLU A 595 -17.19 15.24 -18.58
CA GLU A 595 -16.86 15.50 -17.17
C GLU A 595 -15.50 14.93 -16.74
N GLN A 596 -14.76 14.24 -17.62
CA GLN A 596 -13.51 13.52 -17.28
C GLN A 596 -13.69 12.59 -16.07
N LYS A 597 -14.79 11.83 -16.11
CA LYS A 597 -15.21 10.94 -15.04
C LYS A 597 -15.14 9.50 -15.50
N VAL A 598 -14.60 8.62 -14.66
CA VAL A 598 -14.61 7.17 -14.87
C VAL A 598 -15.31 6.47 -13.72
N VAL A 599 -15.77 5.27 -14.03
CA VAL A 599 -16.33 4.33 -13.07
C VAL A 599 -15.55 3.03 -13.19
N GLY A 600 -14.63 2.80 -12.26
CA GLY A 600 -13.78 1.61 -12.20
C GLY A 600 -14.32 0.57 -11.22
N LYS A 601 -13.98 -0.71 -11.44
CA LYS A 601 -14.29 -1.82 -10.53
C LYS A 601 -13.11 -2.77 -10.47
N PHE A 602 -12.66 -3.09 -9.26
CA PHE A 602 -11.66 -4.13 -9.04
C PHE A 602 -12.34 -5.48 -8.80
N SER A 603 -11.74 -6.55 -9.32
CA SER A 603 -12.27 -7.91 -9.18
C SER A 603 -11.47 -8.77 -8.21
N THR A 604 -10.28 -8.33 -7.83
CA THR A 604 -9.38 -8.98 -6.89
C THR A 604 -8.54 -7.91 -6.18
N ASN A 605 -7.86 -8.29 -5.10
CA ASN A 605 -6.81 -7.51 -4.44
C ASN A 605 -5.43 -8.15 -4.66
N GLY A 606 -5.30 -9.05 -5.64
CA GLY A 606 -4.06 -9.71 -6.04
C GLY A 606 -3.81 -9.54 -7.53
N HIS A 607 -2.78 -10.21 -8.04
CA HIS A 607 -2.49 -10.22 -9.47
C HIS A 607 -3.53 -11.06 -10.24
N SER A 608 -3.61 -10.86 -11.55
CA SER A 608 -4.40 -11.68 -12.46
C SER A 608 -3.57 -12.20 -13.64
N GLY A 609 -4.01 -13.32 -14.22
CA GLY A 609 -3.34 -13.98 -15.34
C GLY A 609 -3.74 -13.40 -16.70
N LEU A 610 -4.16 -12.13 -16.74
CA LEU A 610 -4.52 -11.45 -17.98
C LEU A 610 -3.28 -11.23 -18.85
N LEU A 611 -3.48 -11.25 -20.17
CA LEU A 611 -2.42 -10.92 -21.10
C LEU A 611 -1.99 -9.46 -20.92
N ILE A 612 -0.68 -9.24 -20.89
CA ILE A 612 -0.10 -7.91 -20.70
C ILE A 612 0.21 -7.27 -22.05
N PRO A 613 -0.17 -6.00 -22.27
CA PRO A 613 0.15 -5.32 -23.50
C PRO A 613 1.62 -4.91 -23.56
N VAL A 614 2.21 -5.04 -24.75
CA VAL A 614 3.57 -4.58 -25.04
C VAL A 614 3.49 -3.53 -26.14
N TYR A 615 3.83 -2.29 -25.81
CA TYR A 615 3.87 -1.16 -26.73
C TYR A 615 5.31 -0.89 -27.15
N SER A 616 5.56 -0.66 -28.43
CA SER A 616 6.92 -0.42 -28.91
C SER A 616 7.03 0.71 -29.94
N PHE A 617 8.15 1.40 -29.88
CA PHE A 617 8.50 2.54 -30.74
C PHE A 617 9.98 2.48 -31.15
N GLY A 618 10.27 2.88 -32.39
CA GLY A 618 11.63 3.01 -32.90
C GLY A 618 12.13 1.78 -33.69
N PRO A 619 13.46 1.72 -33.96
CA PRO A 619 14.05 0.64 -34.75
C PRO A 619 13.83 -0.73 -34.09
N GLY A 620 13.35 -1.72 -34.85
CA GLY A 620 13.08 -3.07 -34.32
C GLY A 620 11.72 -3.27 -33.67
N ALA A 621 10.90 -2.22 -33.47
CA ALA A 621 9.59 -2.31 -32.81
C ALA A 621 8.64 -3.38 -33.41
N LYS A 622 8.74 -3.64 -34.73
CA LYS A 622 7.97 -4.71 -35.42
C LYS A 622 8.12 -6.10 -34.82
N LEU A 623 9.23 -6.38 -34.14
CA LEU A 623 9.47 -7.67 -33.52
C LEU A 623 8.55 -7.91 -32.31
N PHE A 624 7.96 -6.86 -31.72
CA PHE A 624 7.14 -6.94 -30.51
C PHE A 624 5.63 -7.04 -30.79
N GLY A 625 5.23 -7.22 -32.05
CA GLY A 625 3.83 -7.51 -32.40
C GLY A 625 3.48 -8.99 -32.25
N GLY A 626 2.18 -9.28 -32.03
CA GLY A 626 1.66 -10.64 -31.87
C GLY A 626 1.39 -11.04 -30.43
N ILE A 627 1.22 -12.34 -30.19
CA ILE A 627 1.04 -12.92 -28.85
C ILE A 627 2.21 -13.86 -28.59
N TYR A 628 2.90 -13.70 -27.46
CA TYR A 628 4.11 -14.46 -27.11
C TYR A 628 4.25 -14.58 -25.58
N ASP A 629 5.31 -15.21 -25.08
CA ASP A 629 5.55 -15.32 -23.63
C ASP A 629 6.49 -14.20 -23.16
N ASN A 630 6.40 -13.77 -21.89
CA ASN A 630 7.30 -12.74 -21.37
C ASN A 630 8.79 -13.12 -21.46
N THR A 631 9.15 -14.41 -21.57
CA THR A 631 10.54 -14.84 -21.88
C THR A 631 11.04 -14.34 -23.24
N ASP A 632 10.14 -14.12 -24.20
CA ASP A 632 10.52 -13.63 -25.52
C ASP A 632 11.07 -12.19 -25.49
N ILE A 633 10.79 -11.40 -24.44
CA ILE A 633 11.32 -10.04 -24.28
C ILE A 633 12.85 -10.07 -24.30
N TYR A 634 13.46 -10.92 -23.48
CA TYR A 634 14.92 -11.14 -23.45
C TYR A 634 15.46 -11.51 -24.84
N HIS A 635 14.88 -12.53 -25.47
CA HIS A 635 15.38 -13.05 -26.75
C HIS A 635 15.25 -12.02 -27.88
N LYS A 636 14.15 -11.26 -27.92
CA LYS A 636 13.95 -10.21 -28.93
C LYS A 636 14.91 -9.04 -28.73
N ILE A 637 15.15 -8.61 -27.48
CA ILE A 637 16.10 -7.54 -27.16
C ILE A 637 17.53 -7.95 -27.54
N THR A 638 17.97 -9.12 -27.08
CA THR A 638 19.33 -9.63 -27.35
C THR A 638 19.57 -9.90 -28.84
N GLN A 639 18.56 -10.39 -29.57
CA GLN A 639 18.62 -10.53 -31.03
C GLN A 639 18.89 -9.19 -31.71
N LEU A 640 18.16 -8.13 -31.32
CA LEU A 640 18.29 -6.81 -31.93
C LEU A 640 19.64 -6.15 -31.59
N LEU A 641 20.06 -6.21 -30.34
CA LEU A 641 21.34 -5.64 -29.90
C LEU A 641 22.56 -6.39 -30.46
N SER A 642 22.47 -7.71 -30.66
CA SER A 642 23.57 -8.48 -31.30
C SER A 642 23.81 -8.09 -32.76
N THR A 643 22.76 -7.69 -33.47
CA THR A 643 22.87 -7.34 -34.89
C THR A 643 23.55 -6.00 -35.13
N SER A 644 23.47 -5.05 -34.19
CA SER A 644 24.14 -3.75 -34.29
C SER A 644 25.65 -3.85 -34.04
N SER A 645 26.09 -4.73 -33.12
CA SER A 645 27.51 -4.98 -32.79
C SER A 645 28.32 -5.52 -33.97
N SER A 646 27.69 -6.28 -34.87
CA SER A 646 28.37 -6.93 -36.01
C SER A 646 28.71 -5.98 -37.17
N VAL A 647 28.12 -4.78 -37.21
CA VAL A 647 28.27 -3.83 -38.33
C VAL A 647 29.46 -2.88 -38.14
N SER A 648 29.99 -2.72 -36.93
CA SER A 648 31.13 -1.82 -36.65
C SER A 648 32.51 -2.38 -37.00
N HIS A 649 32.62 -3.65 -37.45
CA HIS A 649 33.90 -4.32 -37.75
C HIS A 649 34.17 -4.67 -39.21
N LYS A 650 33.39 -4.15 -40.17
CA LYS A 650 33.68 -4.34 -41.61
C LYS A 650 33.55 -3.06 -42.43
N SER A 651 34.48 -2.14 -42.24
CA SER A 651 34.84 -1.15 -43.26
C SER A 651 36.32 -0.81 -43.17
N GLY A 652 37.14 -1.75 -43.59
CA GLY A 652 38.59 -1.57 -43.75
C GLY A 652 39.14 -2.82 -44.41
N ILE A 653 39.78 -2.64 -45.57
CA ILE A 653 40.42 -3.66 -46.42
C ILE A 653 39.45 -4.30 -47.43
N PHE A 654 39.32 -3.64 -48.59
CA PHE A 654 39.64 -4.22 -49.91
C PHE A 654 39.90 -3.03 -50.87
N GLU A 655 41.18 -2.69 -51.03
CA GLU A 655 41.74 -2.24 -52.33
C GLU A 655 42.23 -3.49 -53.07
#